data_AF-A0A7C7G395-F1
#
_entry.id   AF-A0A7C7G395-F1
#
_cell.length_a   1.000
_cell.length_b   1.000
_cell.length_c   1.000
_cell.angle_alpha   90.00
_cell.angle_beta   90.00
_cell.angle_gamma   90.00
#
_symmetry.space_group_name_H-M   'P 1'
#
loop_
_entity.id
_entity.type
_entity.pdbx_description
1 polymer ?
#
loop_
_entity_poly.entity_id
_entity_poly.type
_entity_poly.pdbx_seq_one_letter_code
_entity_poly.pdbx_strand_id
1 'polypeptide(L)'
;MYKIAHIADTHIKNLKFHYEYKIVFDRLYETLRNENVDYIVHCGDIAHTKTQISPEFVELCSDFFSTLASIAPTYIILGNHDGNLRNSTRQDALTPIVKALNLPNLHLLKNAGEIVVEPDLALNVLSVFDEDNWVKPSDPSRINIALYHGAVSGVKTDTGWVMEHGDHDIGVFAGHDYAMLGDIHKTNQILDTEGRVRYAGSTVQQNHGETNDKGFLIWEIEDKDTFIVKHHVLLNPKPFVTIDLTPKGRMPRGTTVAPGARLRLVSNNNLPLDVMRKAVEVAKHRFDPESITFLNRAAGERGTVDIGTGFKVENLRDKGVQENLIREYLTAYEPSEQTLERVFELNRKYNSQIEETEEVARNINWNIKRFEWDNLFNYGAGNVLDFTNLNGIIGIFGKNFSGKSSIIDGLLYTMFNTTSKNERKNYNIINQHRPDCRGLVELEIGDKSFTIERTSEKYVKKLKGVVSNEARTNLTFDGSDPCSDGLTSLNGTTRNETDAHIRKRFGTIEDFLLTSMSSQLDSLSFIKEGSTRRKEILAKFLDLEIFERKFRLSHEDSSDLKGVLKRLGEIDYDNEIALAELKRDEAHKELDKKAATCEQMRQDLIILETNYAKIGDQIASIPAERLDIKSLVEGRRDLEKKIENTNTNIVELKQEIFIYDSQLKEYDDFLTTIDIEDLLEQKKQYDHFKTLYDDTVHRARLMDNEYRVMSKKLELLDDVPCGNKFPSCKFIHDANTASVELPALETEIVDKIQEAREYKSKVVSVDSASMIELIDRYNSVVIQKNNLEIEKRDNKVSIEKLYAKVRIHKINLDTANEKIDLYEDKKELIQNIEMLLKERSQVDSQIAETKSSVIEFEELINQHHRAIGSLEHNVVTIQEKKQEHFDIREEYAAYDLFMRCTHSNGIAYDIIKKRLPVINEEIAKIISNVVDFEVFFQEDGRKLDILIKHPRHEPRPIEMGSGAEKTIAAMGIRLALLSISNLPKGNIFILDEPGTALDAENMEGFIRILQLIKMYFKTVILISHVDSLKDIVDTEIIIDKEKGFARVSQ
;
A
#
# COMPACT_ATOMS: atom_id res chain seq x y z
N MET A 1 97.11 -24.93 13.55
CA MET A 1 96.25 -23.75 13.79
C MET A 1 95.83 -23.22 12.44
N TYR A 2 94.53 -23.08 12.24
CA TYR A 2 93.92 -22.59 11.00
C TYR A 2 93.15 -21.31 11.27
N LYS A 3 93.32 -20.32 10.39
CA LYS A 3 92.53 -19.10 10.33
C LYS A 3 91.54 -19.17 9.18
N ILE A 4 90.26 -19.36 9.49
CA ILE A 4 89.20 -19.50 8.49
C ILE A 4 88.27 -18.29 8.57
N ALA A 5 88.16 -17.54 7.47
CA ALA A 5 87.15 -16.50 7.34
C ALA A 5 85.79 -17.12 6.97
N HIS A 6 84.78 -16.88 7.81
CA HIS A 6 83.41 -17.32 7.61
C HIS A 6 82.53 -16.13 7.22
N ILE A 7 82.05 -16.17 5.97
CA ILE A 7 81.26 -15.12 5.31
C ILE A 7 79.90 -15.74 4.92
N ALA A 8 78.80 -14.99 4.97
CA ALA A 8 77.49 -15.44 4.52
C ALA A 8 76.62 -14.25 4.06
N ASP A 9 75.51 -14.57 3.39
CA ASP A 9 74.37 -13.67 3.13
C ASP A 9 74.80 -12.30 2.55
N THR A 10 75.62 -12.35 1.51
CA THR A 10 76.16 -11.14 0.85
C THR A 10 75.10 -10.43 0.01
N HIS A 11 74.21 -11.18 -0.62
CA HIS A 11 73.08 -10.69 -1.42
C HIS A 11 73.43 -9.52 -2.35
N ILE A 12 74.39 -9.71 -3.25
CA ILE A 12 74.70 -8.74 -4.30
C ILE A 12 73.43 -8.55 -5.15
N LYS A 13 72.91 -7.33 -5.16
CA LYS A 13 71.72 -6.95 -5.93
C LYS A 13 72.07 -6.68 -7.38
N ASN A 14 71.08 -6.83 -8.27
CA ASN A 14 71.28 -6.57 -9.69
C ASN A 14 71.72 -5.13 -10.00
N LEU A 15 70.96 -4.14 -9.54
CA LEU A 15 71.14 -2.74 -9.99
C LEU A 15 71.35 -1.73 -8.85
N LYS A 16 71.37 -2.18 -7.58
CA LYS A 16 71.32 -1.30 -6.41
C LYS A 16 72.49 -1.56 -5.46
N PHE A 17 72.96 -0.49 -4.81
CA PHE A 17 73.98 -0.50 -3.76
C PHE A 17 75.39 -0.93 -4.17
N HIS A 18 75.70 -0.96 -5.47
CA HIS A 18 77.02 -1.36 -5.98
C HIS A 18 78.15 -0.46 -5.48
N TYR A 19 77.87 0.82 -5.23
CA TYR A 19 78.83 1.73 -4.61
C TYR A 19 79.20 1.27 -3.19
N GLU A 20 78.21 0.90 -2.39
CA GLU A 20 78.41 0.41 -1.01
C GLU A 20 79.05 -0.96 -0.98
N TYR A 21 78.62 -1.89 -1.85
CA TYR A 21 79.26 -3.20 -1.99
C TYR A 21 80.75 -3.04 -2.27
N LYS A 22 81.14 -2.20 -3.25
CA LYS A 22 82.56 -1.98 -3.58
C LYS A 22 83.37 -1.50 -2.36
N ILE A 23 82.88 -0.49 -1.64
CA ILE A 23 83.57 0.03 -0.44
C ILE A 23 83.66 -1.00 0.67
N VAL A 24 82.58 -1.75 0.90
CA VAL A 24 82.55 -2.78 1.96
C VAL A 24 83.45 -3.95 1.59
N PHE A 25 83.44 -4.37 0.33
CA PHE A 25 84.30 -5.43 -0.19
C PHE A 25 85.77 -5.04 -0.12
N ASP A 26 86.14 -3.80 -0.44
CA ASP A 26 87.53 -3.34 -0.28
C ASP A 26 88.01 -3.48 1.17
N ARG A 27 87.19 -3.09 2.15
CA ARG A 27 87.50 -3.25 3.58
C ARG A 27 87.57 -4.72 4.00
N LEU A 28 86.68 -5.56 3.48
CA LEU A 28 86.72 -7.01 3.68
C LEU A 28 88.07 -7.56 3.20
N TYR A 29 88.46 -7.25 1.95
CA TYR A 29 89.70 -7.73 1.36
C TYR A 29 90.94 -7.28 2.13
N GLU A 30 91.00 -6.00 2.55
CA GLU A 30 92.07 -5.48 3.38
C GLU A 30 92.16 -6.23 4.71
N THR A 31 91.03 -6.48 5.37
CA THR A 31 90.99 -7.19 6.66
C THR A 31 91.45 -8.64 6.50
N LEU A 32 90.96 -9.36 5.48
CA LEU A 32 91.37 -10.74 5.20
C LEU A 32 92.88 -10.86 4.95
N ARG A 33 93.48 -9.92 4.20
CA ARG A 33 94.94 -9.87 3.98
C ARG A 33 95.70 -9.58 5.27
N ASN A 34 95.25 -8.62 6.07
CA ASN A 34 95.92 -8.24 7.31
C ASN A 34 95.90 -9.36 8.35
N GLU A 35 94.81 -10.11 8.42
CA GLU A 35 94.66 -11.24 9.34
C GLU A 35 95.41 -12.49 8.89
N ASN A 36 95.90 -12.51 7.64
CA ASN A 36 96.58 -13.64 6.99
C ASN A 36 95.76 -14.93 7.14
N VAL A 37 94.53 -14.91 6.62
CA VAL A 37 93.63 -16.06 6.66
C VAL A 37 94.16 -17.19 5.77
N ASP A 38 94.06 -18.44 6.26
CA ASP A 38 94.46 -19.63 5.52
C ASP A 38 93.38 -20.05 4.51
N TYR A 39 92.11 -19.89 4.87
CA TYR A 39 90.96 -20.24 4.04
C TYR A 39 89.83 -19.22 4.16
N ILE A 40 89.06 -19.08 3.08
CA ILE A 40 87.81 -18.31 3.07
C ILE A 40 86.66 -19.27 2.77
N VAL A 41 85.62 -19.21 3.58
CA VAL A 41 84.39 -20.00 3.43
C VAL A 41 83.20 -19.04 3.32
N HIS A 42 82.45 -19.16 2.23
CA HIS A 42 81.19 -18.43 2.02
C HIS A 42 80.00 -19.38 2.11
N CYS A 43 79.18 -19.23 3.15
CA CYS A 43 78.02 -20.05 3.44
C CYS A 43 76.74 -19.58 2.73
N GLY A 44 76.79 -19.45 1.39
CA GLY A 44 75.61 -19.20 0.55
C GLY A 44 75.05 -17.77 0.55
N ASP A 45 74.10 -17.55 -0.35
CA ASP A 45 73.39 -16.28 -0.61
C ASP A 45 74.29 -15.13 -1.05
N ILE A 46 74.99 -15.37 -2.16
CA ILE A 46 75.79 -14.34 -2.82
C ILE A 46 74.91 -13.53 -3.76
N ALA A 47 73.99 -14.17 -4.48
CA ALA A 47 72.98 -13.48 -5.25
C ALA A 47 71.82 -13.01 -4.37
N HIS A 48 71.28 -11.82 -4.66
CA HIS A 48 69.99 -11.43 -4.07
C HIS A 48 68.80 -12.07 -4.80
N THR A 49 68.89 -12.22 -6.12
CA THR A 49 67.77 -12.53 -7.01
C THR A 49 67.97 -13.84 -7.78
N LYS A 50 67.93 -14.99 -7.09
CA LYS A 50 67.86 -16.36 -7.65
C LYS A 50 68.50 -16.51 -9.02
N THR A 51 67.71 -16.68 -10.07
CA THR A 51 68.20 -16.96 -11.43
C THR A 51 68.13 -15.77 -12.38
N GLN A 52 67.78 -14.59 -11.88
CA GLN A 52 67.73 -13.36 -12.66
C GLN A 52 68.96 -12.52 -12.35
N ILE A 53 69.92 -12.53 -13.29
CA ILE A 53 71.20 -11.84 -13.15
C ILE A 53 71.32 -10.72 -14.18
N SER A 54 71.84 -9.58 -13.75
CA SER A 54 72.18 -8.42 -14.58
C SER A 54 73.67 -8.43 -14.96
N PRO A 55 74.08 -7.74 -16.04
CA PRO A 55 75.50 -7.57 -16.36
C PRO A 55 76.31 -6.98 -15.20
N GLU A 56 75.75 -6.01 -14.48
CA GLU A 56 76.39 -5.34 -13.34
C GLU A 56 76.58 -6.31 -12.16
N PHE A 57 75.59 -7.17 -11.87
CA PHE A 57 75.76 -8.25 -10.88
C PHE A 57 76.89 -9.18 -11.29
N VAL A 58 76.94 -9.59 -12.57
CA VAL A 58 77.97 -10.52 -13.06
C VAL A 58 79.36 -9.91 -12.91
N GLU A 59 79.53 -8.63 -13.22
CA GLU A 59 80.78 -7.89 -13.02
C GLU A 59 81.19 -7.88 -11.54
N LEU A 60 80.32 -7.38 -10.66
CA LEU A 60 80.62 -7.23 -9.24
C LEU A 60 80.85 -8.58 -8.54
N CYS A 61 80.08 -9.61 -8.89
CA CYS A 61 80.25 -10.98 -8.37
C CYS A 61 81.56 -11.61 -8.87
N SER A 62 81.92 -11.35 -10.13
CA SER A 62 83.17 -11.82 -10.72
C SER A 62 84.40 -11.19 -10.06
N ASP A 63 84.36 -9.89 -9.78
CA ASP A 63 85.38 -9.17 -9.01
C ASP A 63 85.47 -9.69 -7.58
N PHE A 64 84.32 -9.95 -6.95
CA PHE A 64 84.23 -10.51 -5.61
C PHE A 64 84.94 -11.86 -5.52
N PHE A 65 84.58 -12.81 -6.38
CA PHE A 65 85.21 -14.14 -6.42
C PHE A 65 86.69 -14.09 -6.77
N SER A 66 87.06 -13.29 -7.77
CA SER A 66 88.46 -13.17 -8.21
C SER A 66 89.34 -12.61 -7.10
N THR A 67 88.84 -11.62 -6.36
CA THR A 67 89.60 -10.99 -5.29
C THR A 67 89.73 -11.90 -4.07
N LEU A 68 88.65 -12.57 -3.64
CA LEU A 68 88.73 -13.54 -2.54
C LEU A 68 89.72 -14.68 -2.84
N ALA A 69 89.62 -15.29 -4.02
CA ALA A 69 90.49 -16.39 -4.44
C ALA A 69 91.98 -15.96 -4.60
N SER A 70 92.24 -14.66 -4.80
CA SER A 70 93.60 -14.10 -4.81
C SER A 70 94.21 -13.94 -3.42
N ILE A 71 93.38 -13.88 -2.38
CA ILE A 71 93.82 -13.68 -0.98
C ILE A 71 94.13 -15.04 -0.35
N ALA A 72 93.19 -15.99 -0.44
CA ALA A 72 93.32 -17.34 0.10
C ALA A 72 92.40 -18.32 -0.66
N PRO A 73 92.65 -19.65 -0.62
CA PRO A 73 91.72 -20.64 -1.15
C PRO A 73 90.30 -20.41 -0.60
N THR A 74 89.35 -20.24 -1.52
CA THR A 74 87.99 -19.80 -1.24
C THR A 74 87.01 -20.91 -1.58
N TYR A 75 86.24 -21.35 -0.60
CA TYR A 75 85.19 -22.37 -0.70
C TYR A 75 83.82 -21.72 -0.58
N ILE A 76 82.93 -21.99 -1.52
CA ILE A 76 81.60 -21.40 -1.59
C ILE A 76 80.58 -22.52 -1.64
N ILE A 77 79.56 -22.45 -0.81
CA ILE A 77 78.34 -23.26 -0.96
C ILE A 77 77.22 -22.38 -1.52
N LEU A 78 76.22 -23.00 -2.15
CA LEU A 78 75.05 -22.27 -2.65
C LEU A 78 74.02 -22.08 -1.54
N GLY A 79 73.43 -20.89 -1.49
CA GLY A 79 72.25 -20.62 -0.66
C GLY A 79 70.93 -20.72 -1.43
N ASN A 80 69.83 -20.44 -0.72
CA ASN A 80 68.48 -20.53 -1.27
C ASN A 80 68.18 -19.39 -2.28
N HIS A 81 68.90 -18.26 -2.21
CA HIS A 81 68.83 -17.14 -3.14
C HIS A 81 69.80 -17.26 -4.32
N ASP A 82 70.68 -18.26 -4.36
CA ASP A 82 71.61 -18.47 -5.48
C ASP A 82 71.00 -19.29 -6.63
N GLY A 83 69.91 -20.02 -6.37
CA GLY A 83 69.24 -20.85 -7.37
C GLY A 83 67.75 -21.05 -7.07
N ASN A 84 67.10 -21.97 -7.78
CA ASN A 84 65.70 -22.30 -7.54
C ASN A 84 65.56 -23.70 -6.92
N LEU A 85 65.39 -23.77 -5.60
CA LEU A 85 65.25 -25.04 -4.87
C LEU A 85 64.03 -25.87 -5.31
N ARG A 86 62.93 -25.22 -5.72
CA ARG A 86 61.73 -25.91 -6.25
C ARG A 86 61.96 -26.53 -7.63
N ASN A 87 63.02 -26.16 -8.33
CA ASN A 87 63.40 -26.74 -9.62
C ASN A 87 64.93 -26.89 -9.68
N SER A 88 65.44 -27.90 -8.97
CA SER A 88 66.88 -28.22 -8.88
C SER A 88 67.55 -28.51 -10.23
N THR A 89 66.78 -28.82 -11.29
CA THR A 89 67.30 -28.99 -12.65
C THR A 89 67.63 -27.67 -13.35
N ARG A 90 67.09 -26.54 -12.88
CA ARG A 90 67.38 -25.21 -13.40
C ARG A 90 68.75 -24.75 -12.90
N GLN A 91 69.55 -24.16 -13.78
CA GLN A 91 70.87 -23.66 -13.43
C GLN A 91 70.80 -22.55 -12.37
N ASP A 92 71.76 -22.55 -11.44
CA ASP A 92 71.95 -21.49 -10.43
C ASP A 92 72.74 -20.29 -10.99
N ALA A 93 72.73 -19.17 -10.28
CA ALA A 93 73.37 -17.92 -10.71
C ALA A 93 74.90 -17.98 -10.73
N LEU A 94 75.50 -18.77 -9.83
CA LEU A 94 76.93 -18.68 -9.51
C LEU A 94 77.77 -19.66 -10.31
N THR A 95 77.28 -20.89 -10.52
CA THR A 95 77.97 -21.95 -11.25
C THR A 95 78.46 -21.49 -12.63
N PRO A 96 77.66 -20.79 -13.45
CA PRO A 96 78.14 -20.27 -14.74
C PRO A 96 79.30 -19.27 -14.58
N ILE A 97 79.24 -18.40 -13.58
CA ILE A 97 80.26 -17.37 -13.31
C ILE A 97 81.56 -18.03 -12.84
N VAL A 98 81.49 -18.92 -11.84
CA VAL A 98 82.65 -19.65 -11.32
C VAL A 98 83.35 -20.45 -12.42
N LYS A 99 82.58 -21.16 -13.26
CA LYS A 99 83.13 -21.91 -14.41
C LYS A 99 83.79 -21.01 -15.44
N ALA A 100 83.24 -19.82 -15.68
CA ALA A 100 83.80 -18.86 -16.62
C ALA A 100 85.11 -18.23 -16.10
N LEU A 101 85.19 -17.94 -14.80
CA LEU A 101 86.39 -17.41 -14.16
C LEU A 101 87.54 -18.44 -14.13
N ASN A 102 87.22 -19.72 -13.90
CA ASN A 102 88.17 -20.84 -13.92
C ASN A 102 89.44 -20.59 -13.08
N LEU A 103 89.26 -20.12 -11.84
CA LEU A 103 90.34 -19.80 -10.93
C LEU A 103 90.73 -21.03 -10.08
N PRO A 104 92.03 -21.33 -9.91
CA PRO A 104 92.48 -22.54 -9.22
C PRO A 104 92.16 -22.56 -7.73
N ASN A 105 92.06 -21.38 -7.10
CA ASN A 105 91.82 -21.21 -5.66
C ASN A 105 90.34 -20.91 -5.35
N LEU A 106 89.43 -21.08 -6.32
CA LEU A 106 88.00 -20.84 -6.15
C LEU A 106 87.23 -22.17 -6.30
N HIS A 107 86.60 -22.62 -5.23
CA HIS A 107 85.93 -23.91 -5.17
C HIS A 107 84.45 -23.72 -4.85
N LEU A 108 83.58 -24.01 -5.83
CA LEU A 108 82.13 -24.04 -5.62
C LEU A 108 81.69 -25.46 -5.26
N LEU A 109 81.26 -25.64 -4.02
CA LEU A 109 80.80 -26.89 -3.43
C LEU A 109 79.27 -26.96 -3.51
N LYS A 110 78.76 -27.29 -4.70
CA LYS A 110 77.31 -27.29 -4.98
C LYS A 110 76.56 -28.46 -4.33
N ASN A 111 77.16 -29.64 -4.30
CA ASN A 111 76.52 -30.88 -3.85
C ASN A 111 76.94 -31.22 -2.41
N ALA A 112 76.16 -32.04 -1.73
CA ALA A 112 76.55 -32.50 -0.41
C ALA A 112 77.78 -33.41 -0.49
N GLY A 113 78.65 -33.34 0.50
CA GLY A 113 79.86 -34.17 0.53
C GLY A 113 81.00 -33.64 1.39
N GLU A 114 82.08 -34.40 1.44
CA GLU A 114 83.30 -34.09 2.19
C GLU A 114 84.42 -33.64 1.26
N ILE A 115 85.08 -32.54 1.63
CA ILE A 115 86.28 -32.03 0.98
C ILE A 115 87.40 -31.97 2.02
N VAL A 116 88.39 -32.83 1.84
CA VAL A 116 89.62 -32.82 2.64
C VAL A 116 90.52 -31.71 2.11
N VAL A 117 90.67 -30.65 2.90
CA VAL A 117 91.48 -29.47 2.53
C VAL A 117 92.92 -29.60 3.01
N GLU A 118 93.13 -30.29 4.14
CA GLU A 118 94.44 -30.71 4.65
C GLU A 118 94.36 -32.13 5.23
N PRO A 119 95.48 -32.84 5.45
CA PRO A 119 95.45 -34.19 6.03
C PRO A 119 94.62 -34.33 7.31
N ASP A 120 94.58 -33.27 8.13
CA ASP A 120 93.91 -33.14 9.42
C ASP A 120 92.71 -32.17 9.43
N LEU A 121 92.28 -31.61 8.28
CA LEU A 121 91.14 -30.70 8.18
C LEU A 121 90.20 -31.07 7.00
N ALA A 122 88.90 -31.17 7.28
CA ALA A 122 87.88 -31.41 6.28
C ALA A 122 86.68 -30.46 6.42
N LEU A 123 86.13 -30.07 5.26
CA LEU A 123 84.88 -29.32 5.13
C LEU A 123 83.78 -30.28 4.68
N ASN A 124 82.68 -30.34 5.43
CA ASN A 124 81.54 -31.20 5.15
C ASN A 124 80.35 -30.32 4.76
N VAL A 125 79.91 -30.38 3.51
CA VAL A 125 78.83 -29.55 2.98
C VAL A 125 77.50 -30.27 3.08
N LEU A 126 76.57 -29.69 3.84
CA LEU A 126 75.15 -29.97 3.74
C LEU A 126 74.56 -29.00 2.72
N SER A 127 74.22 -29.49 1.54
CA SER A 127 73.73 -28.65 0.44
C SER A 127 72.22 -28.64 0.38
N VAL A 128 71.60 -27.45 0.34
CA VAL A 128 70.16 -27.27 0.10
C VAL A 128 69.70 -27.74 -1.29
N PHE A 129 70.63 -28.02 -2.21
CA PHE A 129 70.32 -28.60 -3.52
C PHE A 129 70.45 -30.13 -3.56
N ASP A 130 70.97 -30.74 -2.49
CA ASP A 130 71.40 -32.14 -2.46
C ASP A 130 71.41 -32.73 -1.03
N GLU A 131 70.39 -32.42 -0.23
CA GLU A 131 70.34 -32.79 1.20
C GLU A 131 70.37 -34.31 1.42
N ASP A 132 69.77 -35.09 0.52
CA ASP A 132 69.66 -36.55 0.60
C ASP A 132 71.03 -37.25 0.64
N ASN A 133 72.09 -36.60 0.16
CA ASN A 133 73.45 -37.13 0.12
C ASN A 133 74.32 -36.67 1.31
N TRP A 134 73.74 -36.04 2.32
CA TRP A 134 74.46 -35.66 3.55
C TRP A 134 74.94 -36.90 4.32
N VAL A 135 76.23 -36.90 4.68
CA VAL A 135 76.88 -38.01 5.39
C VAL A 135 77.78 -37.50 6.51
N LYS A 136 77.98 -38.35 7.53
CA LYS A 136 78.94 -38.07 8.61
C LYS A 136 80.38 -38.05 8.08
N PRO A 137 81.31 -37.39 8.79
CA PRO A 137 82.71 -37.35 8.39
C PRO A 137 83.31 -38.74 8.21
N SER A 138 84.13 -38.90 7.18
CA SER A 138 84.76 -40.19 6.86
C SER A 138 85.86 -40.56 7.85
N ASP A 139 86.53 -39.55 8.43
CA ASP A 139 87.62 -39.70 9.39
C ASP A 139 87.38 -38.81 10.63
N PRO A 140 86.95 -39.39 11.76
CA PRO A 140 86.74 -38.66 13.00
C PRO A 140 88.03 -38.14 13.63
N SER A 141 89.23 -38.44 13.12
CA SER A 141 90.50 -37.93 13.67
C SER A 141 90.83 -36.51 13.17
N ARG A 142 90.33 -36.11 12.00
CA ARG A 142 90.43 -34.75 11.46
C ARG A 142 89.56 -33.77 12.23
N ILE A 143 89.88 -32.48 12.10
CA ILE A 143 88.95 -31.38 12.39
C ILE A 143 87.90 -31.36 11.28
N ASN A 144 86.65 -31.63 11.62
CA ASN A 144 85.54 -31.69 10.67
C ASN A 144 84.62 -30.48 10.87
N ILE A 145 84.50 -29.66 9.83
CA ILE A 145 83.70 -28.42 9.86
C ILE A 145 82.49 -28.59 8.95
N ALA A 146 81.29 -28.58 9.53
CA ALA A 146 80.05 -28.58 8.76
C ALA A 146 79.77 -27.20 8.16
N LEU A 147 79.40 -27.17 6.88
CA LEU A 147 78.97 -25.98 6.16
C LEU A 147 77.51 -26.15 5.77
N TYR A 148 76.68 -25.17 6.09
CA TYR A 148 75.26 -25.21 5.76
C TYR A 148 74.69 -23.81 5.53
N HIS A 149 73.70 -23.73 4.65
CA HIS A 149 72.94 -22.51 4.42
C HIS A 149 71.47 -22.83 4.57
N GLY A 150 70.86 -22.44 5.69
CA GLY A 150 69.48 -22.76 6.03
C GLY A 150 69.19 -22.49 7.50
N ALA A 151 67.92 -22.55 7.89
CA ALA A 151 67.47 -22.15 9.21
C ALA A 151 67.56 -23.32 10.21
N VAL A 152 68.31 -23.16 11.29
CA VAL A 152 68.39 -24.14 12.39
C VAL A 152 67.44 -23.73 13.51
N SER A 153 66.69 -24.69 14.06
CA SER A 153 65.74 -24.45 15.16
C SER A 153 66.40 -23.76 16.36
N GLY A 154 65.75 -22.72 16.91
CA GLY A 154 66.25 -21.93 18.04
C GLY A 154 66.96 -20.61 17.66
N VAL A 155 67.11 -20.31 16.37
CA VAL A 155 67.68 -19.05 15.88
C VAL A 155 66.80 -17.83 16.20
N LYS A 156 67.43 -16.66 16.32
CA LYS A 156 66.74 -15.38 16.50
C LYS A 156 66.98 -14.44 15.34
N THR A 157 65.96 -13.67 14.97
CA THR A 157 66.08 -12.56 14.03
C THR A 157 66.66 -11.30 14.70
N ASP A 158 67.10 -10.32 13.91
CA ASP A 158 67.54 -8.99 14.40
C ASP A 158 66.44 -8.25 15.16
N THR A 159 65.17 -8.57 14.89
CA THR A 159 64.00 -8.01 15.59
C THR A 159 63.69 -8.71 16.91
N GLY A 160 64.42 -9.78 17.26
CA GLY A 160 64.30 -10.49 18.54
C GLY A 160 63.30 -11.66 18.55
N TRP A 161 62.67 -11.99 17.42
CA TRP A 161 61.81 -13.17 17.30
C TRP A 161 62.64 -14.46 17.30
N VAL A 162 62.15 -15.52 17.93
CA VAL A 162 62.82 -16.83 18.03
C VAL A 162 62.08 -17.84 17.15
N MET A 163 62.81 -18.54 16.30
CA MET A 163 62.26 -19.58 15.42
C MET A 163 62.19 -20.91 16.14
N GLU A 164 60.98 -21.41 16.43
CA GLU A 164 60.78 -22.70 17.13
C GLU A 164 60.94 -23.91 16.21
N HIS A 165 60.74 -23.75 14.90
CA HIS A 165 60.87 -24.78 13.88
C HIS A 165 61.71 -24.25 12.70
N GLY A 166 62.95 -24.72 12.57
CA GLY A 166 63.81 -24.50 11.40
C GLY A 166 63.82 -25.72 10.46
N ASP A 167 64.58 -25.63 9.36
CA ASP A 167 64.81 -26.72 8.39
C ASP A 167 65.38 -27.97 9.08
N HIS A 168 66.28 -27.75 10.04
CA HIS A 168 66.87 -28.80 10.87
C HIS A 168 66.93 -28.40 12.36
N ASP A 169 67.14 -29.39 13.22
CA ASP A 169 67.64 -29.16 14.58
C ASP A 169 69.18 -29.17 14.60
N ILE A 170 69.77 -28.64 15.67
CA ILE A 170 71.23 -28.55 15.82
C ILE A 170 71.93 -29.91 15.80
N GLY A 171 71.20 -31.00 16.06
CA GLY A 171 71.68 -32.37 16.04
C GLY A 171 72.04 -32.89 14.64
N VAL A 172 71.62 -32.21 13.56
CA VAL A 172 72.04 -32.56 12.18
C VAL A 172 73.57 -32.51 11.99
N PHE A 173 74.26 -31.70 12.81
CA PHE A 173 75.71 -31.56 12.79
C PHE A 173 76.43 -32.57 13.71
N ALA A 174 75.72 -33.49 14.36
CA ALA A 174 76.30 -34.45 15.29
C ALA A 174 77.40 -35.30 14.62
N GLY A 175 78.62 -35.21 15.18
CA GLY A 175 79.82 -35.87 14.65
C GLY A 175 80.82 -34.92 13.97
N HIS A 176 80.48 -33.64 13.84
CA HIS A 176 81.40 -32.57 13.42
C HIS A 176 81.89 -31.76 14.63
N ASP A 177 83.05 -31.14 14.52
CA ASP A 177 83.69 -30.38 15.61
C ASP A 177 83.23 -28.91 15.62
N TYR A 178 82.92 -28.36 14.44
CA TYR A 178 82.47 -26.98 14.22
C TYR A 178 81.41 -26.93 13.13
N ALA A 179 80.57 -25.88 13.14
CA ALA A 179 79.62 -25.61 12.06
C ALA A 179 79.55 -24.12 11.72
N MET A 180 79.72 -23.81 10.44
CA MET A 180 79.67 -22.46 9.86
C MET A 180 78.40 -22.32 9.02
N LEU A 181 77.51 -21.41 9.42
CA LEU A 181 76.15 -21.31 8.89
C LEU A 181 75.85 -19.96 8.22
N GLY A 182 75.03 -19.99 7.16
CA GLY A 182 74.39 -18.83 6.52
C GLY A 182 72.86 -19.00 6.39
N ASP A 183 72.14 -17.97 5.94
CA ASP A 183 70.66 -17.77 5.87
C ASP A 183 70.14 -16.80 6.95
N ILE A 184 70.67 -16.87 8.17
CA ILE A 184 70.22 -16.01 9.27
C ILE A 184 71.09 -14.75 9.37
N HIS A 185 70.49 -13.60 9.04
CA HIS A 185 71.19 -12.31 8.92
C HIS A 185 71.66 -11.71 10.25
N LYS A 186 71.25 -12.28 11.39
CA LYS A 186 71.67 -11.81 12.70
C LYS A 186 73.15 -12.11 12.93
N THR A 187 73.91 -11.06 13.19
CA THR A 187 75.37 -11.11 13.28
C THR A 187 75.85 -11.99 14.44
N ASN A 188 76.87 -12.81 14.17
CA ASN A 188 77.62 -13.61 15.17
C ASN A 188 76.72 -14.39 16.15
N GLN A 189 75.67 -15.03 15.63
CA GLN A 189 74.71 -15.74 16.45
C GLN A 189 75.21 -17.16 16.79
N ILE A 190 75.32 -17.45 18.08
CA ILE A 190 75.73 -18.74 18.64
C ILE A 190 74.50 -19.62 18.91
N LEU A 191 74.54 -20.90 18.50
CA LEU A 191 73.43 -21.85 18.69
C LEU A 191 73.68 -22.91 19.77
N ASP A 192 74.93 -23.17 20.11
CA ASP A 192 75.34 -24.15 21.12
C ASP A 192 75.97 -23.48 22.34
N THR A 193 76.08 -24.20 23.45
CA THR A 193 76.68 -23.65 24.68
C THR A 193 78.17 -23.36 24.58
N GLU A 194 78.88 -24.06 23.69
CA GLU A 194 80.34 -23.95 23.54
C GLU A 194 80.74 -22.95 22.44
N GLY A 195 79.80 -22.49 21.62
CA GLY A 195 80.05 -21.51 20.56
C GLY A 195 80.66 -22.08 19.30
N ARG A 196 80.53 -23.40 19.07
CA ARG A 196 81.07 -24.13 17.92
C ARG A 196 80.17 -24.07 16.69
N VAL A 197 78.90 -23.73 16.87
CA VAL A 197 77.89 -23.62 15.81
C VAL A 197 77.43 -22.17 15.72
N ARG A 198 77.76 -21.48 14.61
CA ARG A 198 77.44 -20.06 14.47
C ARG A 198 76.98 -19.66 13.08
N TYR A 199 76.05 -18.70 13.05
CA TYR A 199 75.81 -17.87 11.88
C TYR A 199 76.75 -16.68 11.86
N ALA A 200 77.33 -16.39 10.70
CA ALA A 200 78.08 -15.15 10.50
C ALA A 200 77.16 -13.93 10.52
N GLY A 201 75.98 -14.07 9.93
CA GLY A 201 75.12 -12.95 9.55
C GLY A 201 75.53 -12.36 8.21
N SER A 202 74.81 -11.33 7.77
CA SER A 202 75.06 -10.70 6.47
C SER A 202 76.41 -10.00 6.42
N THR A 203 77.06 -10.11 5.25
CA THR A 203 78.31 -9.40 4.97
C THR A 203 78.11 -7.88 4.94
N VAL A 204 76.97 -7.43 4.39
CA VAL A 204 76.59 -6.02 4.26
C VAL A 204 75.15 -5.83 4.71
N GLN A 205 74.86 -4.72 5.39
CA GLN A 205 73.49 -4.35 5.76
C GLN A 205 72.61 -4.15 4.51
N GLN A 206 71.57 -4.95 4.36
CA GLN A 206 70.70 -4.96 3.17
C GLN A 206 69.49 -4.04 3.28
N ASN A 207 68.99 -3.82 4.50
CA ASN A 207 67.76 -3.06 4.76
C ASN A 207 67.68 -2.55 6.22
N HIS A 208 66.61 -1.82 6.56
CA HIS A 208 66.38 -1.25 7.90
C HIS A 208 65.97 -2.25 9.00
N GLY A 209 65.66 -3.50 8.65
CA GLY A 209 65.42 -4.59 9.59
C GLY A 209 66.71 -5.17 10.17
N GLU A 210 67.84 -4.84 9.55
CA GLU A 210 69.17 -5.26 9.94
C GLU A 210 69.91 -4.15 10.69
N THR A 211 70.71 -4.52 11.68
CA THR A 211 71.65 -3.61 12.37
C THR A 211 72.86 -3.32 11.49
N ASN A 212 73.53 -2.17 11.69
CA ASN A 212 74.73 -1.79 10.91
C ASN A 212 76.03 -2.39 11.48
N ASP A 213 75.93 -3.49 12.23
CA ASP A 213 77.07 -4.26 12.75
C ASP A 213 77.38 -5.47 11.87
N LYS A 214 76.98 -5.45 10.60
CA LYS A 214 77.21 -6.52 9.62
C LYS A 214 78.69 -6.71 9.32
N GLY A 215 79.06 -7.87 8.79
CA GLY A 215 80.47 -8.23 8.60
C GLY A 215 80.69 -9.74 8.45
N PHE A 216 81.79 -10.23 9.01
CA PHE A 216 82.17 -11.64 8.88
C PHE A 216 82.93 -12.12 10.13
N LEU A 217 83.09 -13.44 10.27
CA LEU A 217 83.80 -14.05 11.38
C LEU A 217 85.18 -14.57 10.93
N ILE A 218 86.17 -14.50 11.81
CA ILE A 218 87.44 -15.23 11.65
C ILE A 218 87.52 -16.26 12.78
N TRP A 219 87.66 -17.51 12.39
CA TRP A 219 87.87 -18.65 13.28
C TRP A 219 89.36 -18.96 13.35
N GLU A 220 89.92 -18.87 14.54
CA GLU A 220 91.27 -19.31 14.88
C GLU A 220 91.13 -20.69 15.56
N ILE A 221 91.30 -21.77 14.80
CA ILE A 221 91.10 -23.16 15.25
C ILE A 221 92.47 -23.81 15.46
N GLU A 222 92.83 -24.13 16.69
CA GLU A 222 94.08 -24.84 17.00
C GLU A 222 93.90 -26.35 16.86
N ASP A 223 92.82 -26.87 17.45
CA ASP A 223 92.43 -28.27 17.43
C ASP A 223 90.90 -28.39 17.61
N LYS A 224 90.41 -29.58 17.97
CA LYS A 224 88.98 -29.87 18.16
C LYS A 224 88.36 -29.22 19.37
N ASP A 225 89.14 -28.74 20.33
CA ASP A 225 88.62 -28.20 21.59
C ASP A 225 89.05 -26.75 21.84
N THR A 226 90.07 -26.29 21.13
CA THR A 226 90.68 -24.98 21.31
C THR A 226 90.47 -24.10 20.09
N PHE A 227 89.63 -23.06 20.24
CA PHE A 227 89.35 -22.10 19.17
C PHE A 227 88.97 -20.71 19.70
N ILE A 228 89.16 -19.69 18.85
CA ILE A 228 88.72 -18.30 19.07
C ILE A 228 87.95 -17.82 17.85
N VAL A 229 86.82 -17.14 18.06
CA VAL A 229 86.04 -16.52 16.97
C VAL A 229 85.99 -15.02 17.16
N LYS A 230 86.47 -14.27 16.16
CA LYS A 230 86.45 -12.80 16.13
C LYS A 230 85.46 -12.32 15.08
N HIS A 231 84.59 -11.39 15.47
CA HIS A 231 83.69 -10.73 14.53
C HIS A 231 84.32 -9.42 14.03
N HIS A 232 84.43 -9.30 12.71
CA HIS A 232 84.96 -8.11 12.03
C HIS A 232 83.81 -7.33 11.39
N VAL A 233 83.53 -6.16 11.95
CA VAL A 233 82.44 -5.28 11.51
C VAL A 233 82.81 -4.55 10.23
N LEU A 234 81.95 -4.62 9.23
CA LEU A 234 82.01 -3.90 7.98
C LEU A 234 80.88 -2.86 7.89
N LEU A 235 81.13 -1.65 8.39
CA LEU A 235 80.13 -0.59 8.42
C LEU A 235 79.69 -0.20 7.00
N ASN A 236 78.37 -0.20 6.75
CA ASN A 236 77.83 0.31 5.50
C ASN A 236 78.12 1.83 5.40
N PRO A 237 78.72 2.31 4.29
CA PRO A 237 79.01 3.74 4.11
C PRO A 237 77.76 4.62 4.00
N LYS A 238 76.61 4.05 3.58
CA LYS A 238 75.30 4.69 3.52
C LYS A 238 74.26 3.81 4.26
N PRO A 239 74.34 3.76 5.59
CA PRO A 239 73.61 2.77 6.37
C PRO A 239 72.11 3.03 6.38
N PHE A 240 71.33 1.96 6.56
CA PHE A 240 69.91 2.02 6.87
C PHE A 240 69.73 2.26 8.37
N VAL A 241 69.16 3.40 8.74
CA VAL A 241 69.02 3.81 10.14
C VAL A 241 67.56 4.07 10.44
N THR A 242 67.06 3.46 11.50
CA THR A 242 65.71 3.68 12.02
C THR A 242 65.78 4.58 13.25
N ILE A 243 64.98 5.65 13.28
CA ILE A 243 64.90 6.62 14.38
C ILE A 243 63.47 6.62 14.91
N ASP A 244 63.26 6.09 16.11
CA ASP A 244 61.99 6.24 16.82
C ASP A 244 61.83 7.68 17.32
N LEU A 245 60.76 8.33 16.87
CA LEU A 245 60.38 9.67 17.32
C LEU A 245 59.80 9.62 18.73
N THR A 246 60.00 10.70 19.47
CA THR A 246 59.34 10.88 20.77
C THR A 246 57.81 10.90 20.62
N PRO A 247 57.02 10.67 21.69
CA PRO A 247 55.56 10.70 21.61
C PRO A 247 54.95 12.00 21.06
N LYS A 248 55.70 13.12 21.13
CA LYS A 248 55.32 14.42 20.56
C LYS A 248 55.85 14.65 19.14
N GLY A 249 56.34 13.61 18.47
CA GLY A 249 56.87 13.65 17.10
C GLY A 249 58.18 14.41 16.93
N ARG A 250 58.92 14.64 18.01
CA ARG A 250 60.24 15.28 17.97
C ARG A 250 61.34 14.24 17.85
N MET A 251 62.42 14.62 17.15
CA MET A 251 63.66 13.86 17.13
C MET A 251 64.20 13.65 18.56
N PRO A 252 64.61 12.42 18.93
CA PRO A 252 65.28 12.20 20.20
C PRO A 252 66.53 13.10 20.34
N ARG A 253 66.80 13.52 21.58
CA ARG A 253 68.00 14.31 21.87
C ARG A 253 69.22 13.40 21.75
N GLY A 254 70.30 13.90 21.15
CA GLY A 254 71.54 13.15 20.99
C GLY A 254 71.58 12.17 19.82
N THR A 255 70.52 12.02 19.02
CA THR A 255 70.56 11.16 17.82
C THR A 255 71.64 11.62 16.85
N THR A 256 72.56 10.72 16.50
CA THR A 256 73.63 10.91 15.53
C THR A 256 73.47 9.89 14.40
N VAL A 257 73.65 10.33 13.17
CA VAL A 257 73.47 9.52 11.96
C VAL A 257 74.65 9.80 11.04
N ALA A 258 75.16 8.78 10.35
CA ALA A 258 76.17 8.95 9.32
C ALA A 258 75.64 9.81 8.15
N PRO A 259 76.47 10.68 7.56
CA PRO A 259 76.11 11.42 6.34
C PRO A 259 75.71 10.48 5.21
N GLY A 260 74.68 10.83 4.43
CA GLY A 260 74.19 9.99 3.34
C GLY A 260 73.50 8.69 3.78
N ALA A 261 73.21 8.53 5.07
CA ALA A 261 72.41 7.41 5.56
C ALA A 261 70.98 7.45 4.99
N ARG A 262 70.36 6.27 4.91
CA ARG A 262 68.96 6.09 4.57
C ARG A 262 68.16 6.05 5.85
N LEU A 263 67.35 7.08 6.07
CA LEU A 263 66.63 7.26 7.32
C LEU A 263 65.21 6.70 7.25
N ARG A 264 64.79 6.07 8.33
CA ARG A 264 63.40 5.72 8.61
C ARG A 264 62.99 6.33 9.92
N LEU A 265 62.09 7.31 9.89
CA LEU A 265 61.51 7.90 11.09
C LEU A 265 60.31 7.06 11.51
N VAL A 266 60.28 6.55 12.73
CA VAL A 266 59.19 5.73 13.23
C VAL A 266 58.42 6.50 14.29
N SER A 267 57.10 6.60 14.16
CA SER A 267 56.23 7.05 15.24
C SER A 267 55.43 5.89 15.79
N ASN A 268 55.50 5.67 17.09
CA ASN A 268 54.63 4.74 17.82
C ASN A 268 53.35 5.44 18.33
N ASN A 269 53.12 6.70 17.95
CA ASN A 269 51.96 7.51 18.37
C ASN A 269 51.29 8.17 17.15
N ASN A 270 49.99 8.43 17.23
CA ASN A 270 49.28 9.15 16.18
C ASN A 270 49.70 10.63 16.19
N LEU A 271 50.50 11.06 15.20
CA LEU A 271 51.05 12.40 15.13
C LEU A 271 50.31 13.27 14.09
N PRO A 272 50.07 14.56 14.38
CA PRO A 272 49.60 15.52 13.39
C PRO A 272 50.54 15.68 12.20
N LEU A 273 49.97 15.99 11.02
CA LEU A 273 50.69 16.12 9.74
C LEU A 273 51.81 17.16 9.77
N ASP A 274 51.57 18.31 10.40
CA ASP A 274 52.53 19.40 10.55
C ASP A 274 53.74 18.95 11.39
N VAL A 275 53.49 18.15 12.44
CA VAL A 275 54.54 17.57 13.29
C VAL A 275 55.36 16.54 12.50
N MET A 276 54.71 15.70 11.69
CA MET A 276 55.38 14.72 10.83
C MET A 276 56.25 15.40 9.76
N ARG A 277 55.69 16.37 9.02
CA ARG A 277 56.44 17.17 8.03
C ARG A 277 57.64 17.86 8.67
N LYS A 278 57.43 18.46 9.84
CA LYS A 278 58.51 19.09 10.60
C LYS A 278 59.58 18.09 11.04
N ALA A 279 59.21 16.88 11.43
CA ALA A 279 60.18 15.83 11.78
C ALA A 279 61.03 15.43 10.55
N VAL A 280 60.41 15.29 9.39
CA VAL A 280 61.10 15.00 8.12
C VAL A 280 62.01 16.17 7.70
N GLU A 281 61.54 17.40 7.75
CA GLU A 281 62.34 18.60 7.46
C GLU A 281 63.54 18.71 8.42
N VAL A 282 63.32 18.49 9.72
CA VAL A 282 64.39 18.47 10.71
C VAL A 282 65.39 17.36 10.40
N ALA A 283 64.93 16.16 10.02
CA ALA A 283 65.82 15.07 9.62
C ALA A 283 66.67 15.44 8.40
N LYS A 284 66.02 16.01 7.38
CA LYS A 284 66.66 16.41 6.12
C LYS A 284 67.73 17.46 6.35
N HIS A 285 67.41 18.50 7.13
CA HIS A 285 68.37 19.57 7.43
C HIS A 285 69.44 19.14 8.44
N ARG A 286 69.13 18.27 9.40
CA ARG A 286 70.07 17.88 10.46
C ARG A 286 71.06 16.81 10.03
N PHE A 287 70.67 15.90 9.13
CA PHE A 287 71.44 14.69 8.85
C PHE A 287 71.87 14.53 7.38
N ASP A 288 71.39 15.38 6.47
CA ASP A 288 71.64 15.27 5.01
C ASP A 288 71.59 13.82 4.47
N PRO A 289 70.44 13.13 4.65
CA PRO A 289 70.32 11.72 4.31
C PRO A 289 70.11 11.51 2.81
N GLU A 290 70.53 10.36 2.30
CA GLU A 290 70.27 9.98 0.90
C GLU A 290 68.77 9.79 0.63
N SER A 291 68.06 9.24 1.62
CA SER A 291 66.61 9.11 1.58
C SER A 291 66.02 9.17 2.98
N ILE A 292 64.77 9.64 3.09
CA ILE A 292 63.99 9.61 4.32
C ILE A 292 62.67 8.89 4.03
N THR A 293 62.33 7.97 4.91
CA THR A 293 61.04 7.29 4.97
C THR A 293 60.41 7.56 6.34
N PHE A 294 59.08 7.64 6.42
CA PHE A 294 58.36 7.80 7.67
C PHE A 294 57.39 6.63 7.86
N LEU A 295 57.40 6.01 9.05
CA LEU A 295 56.57 4.87 9.42
C LEU A 295 55.75 5.23 10.67
N ASN A 296 54.42 5.22 10.57
CA ASN A 296 53.54 5.43 11.72
C ASN A 296 52.96 4.11 12.25
N ARG A 297 53.59 3.48 13.23
CA ARG A 297 53.15 2.21 13.81
C ARG A 297 51.81 2.31 14.57
N ALA A 298 51.41 3.49 15.04
CA ALA A 298 50.10 3.70 15.68
C ALA A 298 48.90 3.61 14.72
N ALA A 299 49.14 3.49 13.40
CA ALA A 299 48.07 3.32 12.42
C ALA A 299 47.65 1.84 12.22
N GLY A 300 48.50 0.87 12.59
CA GLY A 300 48.31 -0.56 12.30
C GLY A 300 47.36 -1.30 13.26
N GLU A 301 47.15 -0.79 14.48
CA GLU A 301 46.10 -1.25 15.40
C GLU A 301 44.95 -0.22 15.41
N ARG A 302 44.20 -0.13 14.31
CA ARG A 302 42.99 0.70 14.25
C ARG A 302 41.75 -0.18 14.19
N GLY A 303 41.33 -0.66 15.37
CA GLY A 303 39.91 -0.59 15.70
C GLY A 303 39.53 0.89 15.75
N THR A 304 38.47 1.27 15.02
CA THR A 304 37.84 2.61 14.97
C THR A 304 38.78 3.81 15.14
N VAL A 305 39.08 4.49 14.02
CA VAL A 305 39.80 5.77 14.02
C VAL A 305 39.08 6.75 14.93
N ASP A 306 39.73 7.16 16.03
CA ASP A 306 39.31 8.34 16.78
C ASP A 306 39.70 9.57 15.94
N ILE A 307 38.76 10.01 15.10
CA ILE A 307 38.85 11.24 14.32
C ILE A 307 38.98 12.38 15.34
N GLY A 308 39.95 13.27 15.14
CA GLY A 308 40.31 14.32 16.10
C GLY A 308 39.12 15.05 16.74
N THR A 309 39.37 15.58 17.94
CA THR A 309 38.45 16.12 18.97
C THR A 309 37.42 17.19 18.55
N GLY A 310 37.16 17.43 17.27
CA GLY A 310 36.19 18.40 16.76
C GLY A 310 35.02 17.83 15.95
N PHE A 311 35.08 16.58 15.46
CA PHE A 311 34.02 16.04 14.59
C PHE A 311 33.56 14.66 15.07
N LYS A 312 32.48 14.61 15.86
CA LYS A 312 31.78 13.35 16.13
C LYS A 312 31.31 12.75 14.81
N VAL A 313 31.61 11.46 14.60
CA VAL A 313 30.96 10.67 13.55
C VAL A 313 29.56 10.37 14.05
N GLU A 314 28.60 11.24 13.72
CA GLU A 314 27.20 10.98 14.00
C GLU A 314 26.72 9.82 13.13
N ASN A 315 25.93 8.93 13.71
CA ASN A 315 25.34 7.82 12.96
C ASN A 315 24.25 8.38 12.03
N LEU A 316 24.58 8.51 10.74
CA LEU A 316 23.69 9.08 9.72
C LEU A 316 22.43 8.24 9.44
N ARG A 317 22.36 7.03 10.00
CA ARG A 317 21.17 6.17 9.95
C ARG A 317 20.22 6.39 11.12
N ASP A 318 20.68 7.03 12.18
CA ASP A 318 19.85 7.39 13.32
C ASP A 318 18.77 8.40 12.88
N LYS A 319 17.51 8.06 13.20
CA LYS A 319 16.36 8.86 12.78
C LYS A 319 16.41 10.27 13.37
N GLY A 320 16.88 10.42 14.61
CA GLY A 320 17.00 11.72 15.28
C GLY A 320 18.10 12.60 14.67
N VAL A 321 19.25 12.02 14.33
CA VAL A 321 20.32 12.72 13.59
C VAL A 321 19.81 13.21 12.24
N GLN A 322 19.09 12.36 11.50
CA GLN A 322 18.51 12.73 10.20
C GLN A 322 17.48 13.85 10.31
N GLU A 323 16.58 13.80 11.29
CA GLU A 323 15.57 14.84 11.52
C GLU A 323 16.23 16.20 11.83
N ASN A 324 17.32 16.21 12.60
CA ASN A 324 18.11 17.42 12.83
C ASN A 324 18.73 17.97 11.53
N LEU A 325 19.31 17.11 10.70
CA LEU A 325 19.88 17.50 9.40
C LEU A 325 18.82 18.04 8.44
N ILE A 326 17.64 17.41 8.41
CA ILE A 326 16.48 17.87 7.63
C ILE A 326 16.04 19.26 8.10
N ARG A 327 15.93 19.48 9.42
CA ARG A 327 15.56 20.78 9.98
C ARG A 327 16.58 21.87 9.63
N GLU A 328 17.88 21.58 9.76
CA GLU A 328 18.95 22.50 9.37
C GLU A 328 18.85 22.88 7.89
N TYR A 329 18.70 21.87 7.01
CA TYR A 329 18.60 22.08 5.56
C TYR A 329 17.36 22.87 5.14
N LEU A 330 16.21 22.61 5.78
CA LEU A 330 14.94 23.25 5.46
C LEU A 330 14.77 24.65 6.06
N THR A 331 15.69 25.12 6.90
CA THR A 331 15.58 26.45 7.53
C THR A 331 15.45 27.58 6.48
N ALA A 332 16.13 27.46 5.34
CA ALA A 332 16.06 28.42 4.24
C ALA A 332 14.74 28.42 3.45
N TYR A 333 13.89 27.39 3.65
CA TYR A 333 12.61 27.22 2.96
C TYR A 333 11.42 27.64 3.83
N GLU A 334 11.67 27.99 5.10
CA GLU A 334 10.66 28.44 6.08
C GLU A 334 9.36 27.58 6.08
N PRO A 335 9.45 26.24 6.16
CA PRO A 335 8.25 25.39 6.16
C PRO A 335 7.40 25.64 7.41
N SER A 336 6.08 25.47 7.28
CA SER A 336 5.20 25.46 8.46
C SER A 336 5.52 24.27 9.37
N GLU A 337 5.25 24.38 10.68
CA GLU A 337 5.46 23.27 11.62
C GLU A 337 4.67 22.00 11.22
N GLN A 338 3.48 22.17 10.62
CA GLN A 338 2.69 21.04 10.09
C GLN A 338 3.38 20.37 8.89
N THR A 339 3.89 21.16 7.95
CA THR A 339 4.62 20.63 6.78
C THR A 339 5.91 19.95 7.22
N LEU A 340 6.62 20.50 8.21
CA LEU A 340 7.87 19.93 8.74
C LEU A 340 7.64 18.58 9.44
N GLU A 341 6.59 18.44 10.25
CA GLU A 341 6.27 17.15 10.88
C GLU A 341 5.93 16.08 9.83
N ARG A 342 5.19 16.43 8.77
CA ARG A 342 4.94 15.52 7.63
C ARG A 342 6.24 15.07 6.94
N VAL A 343 7.22 15.97 6.80
CA VAL A 343 8.55 15.61 6.27
C VAL A 343 9.26 14.61 7.21
N PHE A 344 9.14 14.75 8.53
CA PHE A 344 9.68 13.77 9.48
C PHE A 344 8.94 12.43 9.44
N GLU A 345 7.62 12.44 9.25
CA GLU A 345 6.85 11.21 9.03
C GLU A 345 7.32 10.46 7.77
N LEU A 346 7.56 11.17 6.67
CA LEU A 346 8.17 10.59 5.46
C LEU A 346 9.57 10.03 5.76
N ASN A 347 10.40 10.76 6.52
CA ASN A 347 11.72 10.28 6.94
C ASN A 347 11.62 8.94 7.69
N ARG A 348 10.73 8.86 8.68
CA ARG A 348 10.50 7.65 9.49
C ARG A 348 9.94 6.50 8.66
N LYS A 349 8.95 6.75 7.81
CA LYS A 349 8.33 5.78 6.89
C LYS A 349 9.40 5.09 6.04
N TYR A 350 10.21 5.87 5.32
CA TYR A 350 11.21 5.31 4.41
C TYR A 350 12.42 4.72 5.14
N ASN A 351 12.78 5.21 6.32
CA ASN A 351 13.82 4.55 7.12
C ASN A 351 13.41 3.12 7.47
N SER A 352 12.17 2.91 7.93
CA SER A 352 11.68 1.58 8.30
C SER A 352 11.63 0.63 7.08
N GLN A 353 11.17 1.10 5.91
CA GLN A 353 11.18 0.30 4.68
C GLN A 353 12.59 -0.09 4.23
N ILE A 354 13.56 0.82 4.38
CA ILE A 354 14.96 0.55 4.03
C ILE A 354 15.58 -0.44 5.03
N GLU A 355 15.33 -0.28 6.33
CA GLU A 355 15.79 -1.18 7.40
C GLU A 355 15.30 -2.64 7.17
N GLU A 356 14.06 -2.83 6.70
CA GLU A 356 13.49 -4.15 6.39
C GLU A 356 14.15 -4.82 5.16
N THR A 357 14.56 -4.03 4.17
CA THR A 357 15.11 -4.50 2.90
C THR A 357 16.65 -4.46 2.85
N GLU A 358 17.31 -4.16 3.96
CA GLU A 358 18.75 -3.97 4.00
C GLU A 358 19.53 -5.28 4.01
N GLU A 359 20.22 -5.52 2.90
CA GLU A 359 21.01 -6.72 2.64
C GLU A 359 22.48 -6.60 3.07
N VAL A 360 22.92 -5.54 3.75
CA VAL A 360 24.35 -5.35 4.11
C VAL A 360 24.46 -4.75 5.50
N ALA A 361 25.11 -5.45 6.44
CA ALA A 361 25.49 -4.87 7.71
C ALA A 361 26.77 -4.03 7.56
N ARG A 362 26.85 -2.91 8.30
CA ARG A 362 27.98 -1.97 8.28
C ARG A 362 28.90 -2.20 9.49
N ASN A 363 30.11 -1.66 9.45
CA ASN A 363 31.15 -1.81 10.48
C ASN A 363 31.58 -3.27 10.73
N ILE A 364 31.52 -4.12 9.71
CA ILE A 364 32.00 -5.50 9.81
C ILE A 364 33.43 -5.57 9.29
N ASN A 365 34.34 -6.03 10.15
CA ASN A 365 35.66 -6.47 9.75
C ASN A 365 35.64 -8.01 9.72
N TRP A 366 36.00 -8.58 8.57
CA TRP A 366 36.05 -10.02 8.42
C TRP A 366 37.43 -10.47 7.95
N ASN A 367 37.80 -11.68 8.34
CA ASN A 367 39.05 -12.32 7.98
C ASN A 367 38.77 -13.49 7.06
N ILE A 368 39.59 -13.65 6.02
CA ILE A 368 39.65 -14.91 5.28
C ILE A 368 40.63 -15.86 5.97
N LYS A 369 40.20 -17.11 6.21
CA LYS A 369 41.03 -18.15 6.80
C LYS A 369 41.55 -19.09 5.72
N ARG A 370 40.66 -19.56 4.85
CA ARG A 370 40.97 -20.61 3.90
C ARG A 370 40.09 -20.51 2.66
N PHE A 371 40.66 -20.82 1.50
CA PHE A 371 39.93 -20.98 0.25
C PHE A 371 40.33 -22.31 -0.40
N GLU A 372 39.36 -23.18 -0.66
CA GLU A 372 39.54 -24.43 -1.38
C GLU A 372 38.72 -24.42 -2.66
N TRP A 373 39.25 -25.02 -3.73
CA TRP A 373 38.49 -25.14 -4.98
C TRP A 373 38.88 -26.33 -5.84
N ASP A 374 37.88 -26.79 -6.59
CA ASP A 374 38.00 -27.85 -7.58
C ASP A 374 37.45 -27.38 -8.92
N ASN A 375 38.23 -27.57 -9.99
CA ASN A 375 37.80 -27.43 -11.38
C ASN A 375 37.23 -26.04 -11.74
N LEU A 376 37.65 -24.97 -11.05
CA LEU A 376 37.35 -23.58 -11.43
C LEU A 376 38.30 -23.09 -12.53
N PHE A 377 37.76 -22.51 -13.60
CA PHE A 377 38.49 -21.97 -14.75
C PHE A 377 39.49 -22.97 -15.35
N ASN A 378 40.80 -22.74 -15.25
CA ASN A 378 41.84 -23.62 -15.76
C ASN A 378 42.42 -24.56 -14.68
N TYR A 379 41.93 -24.50 -13.44
CA TYR A 379 42.40 -25.33 -12.33
C TYR A 379 41.85 -26.75 -12.39
N GLY A 380 42.61 -27.67 -11.78
CA GLY A 380 42.19 -29.04 -11.49
C GLY A 380 41.49 -29.16 -10.13
N ALA A 381 41.41 -30.38 -9.59
CA ALA A 381 40.89 -30.62 -8.25
C ALA A 381 42.01 -30.56 -7.18
N GLY A 382 41.64 -30.28 -5.93
CA GLY A 382 42.50 -30.31 -4.75
C GLY A 382 43.33 -29.05 -4.53
N ASN A 383 42.84 -27.88 -4.95
CA ASN A 383 43.55 -26.61 -4.69
C ASN A 383 43.12 -26.03 -3.35
N VAL A 384 44.10 -25.56 -2.58
CA VAL A 384 43.89 -24.93 -1.27
C VAL A 384 44.82 -23.74 -1.15
N LEU A 385 44.30 -22.64 -0.60
CA LEU A 385 45.08 -21.49 -0.17
C LEU A 385 44.72 -21.15 1.27
N ASP A 386 45.69 -21.24 2.16
CA ASP A 386 45.56 -20.95 3.59
C ASP A 386 46.04 -19.53 3.88
N PHE A 387 45.16 -18.67 4.38
CA PHE A 387 45.43 -17.26 4.68
C PHE A 387 45.84 -17.04 6.14
N THR A 388 45.83 -18.08 6.98
CA THR A 388 46.21 -17.96 8.40
C THR A 388 47.68 -17.59 8.54
N ASN A 389 48.55 -18.20 7.74
CA ASN A 389 50.01 -18.00 7.75
C ASN A 389 50.51 -16.90 6.79
N LEU A 390 49.63 -16.33 5.97
CA LEU A 390 50.00 -15.27 5.03
C LEU A 390 49.93 -13.89 5.69
N ASN A 391 51.08 -13.22 5.80
CA ASN A 391 51.20 -11.87 6.34
C ASN A 391 52.11 -11.03 5.44
N GLY A 392 51.71 -9.79 5.13
CA GLY A 392 52.45 -8.90 4.26
C GLY A 392 52.03 -8.98 2.80
N ILE A 393 52.95 -8.65 1.89
CA ILE A 393 52.76 -8.61 0.45
C ILE A 393 53.01 -10.00 -0.11
N ILE A 394 51.97 -10.64 -0.63
CA ILE A 394 52.01 -11.98 -1.19
C ILE A 394 51.92 -11.89 -2.71
N GLY A 395 52.97 -12.32 -3.40
CA GLY A 395 53.06 -12.30 -4.84
C GLY A 395 52.42 -13.53 -5.50
N ILE A 396 51.55 -13.32 -6.49
CA ILE A 396 51.10 -14.38 -7.40
C ILE A 396 51.67 -14.06 -8.78
N PHE A 397 52.77 -14.72 -9.13
CA PHE A 397 53.48 -14.48 -10.39
C PHE A 397 53.37 -15.64 -11.36
N GLY A 398 53.46 -15.32 -12.65
CA GLY A 398 53.32 -16.30 -13.72
C GLY A 398 53.02 -15.65 -15.06
N LYS A 399 53.23 -16.40 -16.15
CA LYS A 399 52.92 -15.92 -17.51
C LYS A 399 51.43 -15.61 -17.63
N ASN A 400 51.06 -14.74 -18.57
CA ASN A 400 49.65 -14.54 -18.91
C ASN A 400 48.98 -15.89 -19.23
N PHE A 401 47.70 -16.03 -18.86
CA PHE A 401 46.91 -17.27 -19.00
C PHE A 401 47.35 -18.46 -18.12
N SER A 402 48.21 -18.23 -17.12
CA SER A 402 48.54 -19.27 -16.11
C SER A 402 47.42 -19.53 -15.10
N GLY A 403 46.48 -18.58 -14.92
CA GLY A 403 45.37 -18.71 -13.97
C GLY A 403 45.49 -17.82 -12.72
N LYS A 404 46.40 -16.83 -12.70
CA LYS A 404 46.64 -15.94 -11.55
C LYS A 404 45.37 -15.24 -11.06
N SER A 405 44.76 -14.43 -11.92
CA SER A 405 43.52 -13.72 -11.61
C SER A 405 42.33 -14.68 -11.40
N SER A 406 42.41 -15.90 -11.95
CA SER A 406 41.38 -16.93 -11.79
C SER A 406 41.27 -17.48 -10.37
N ILE A 407 42.31 -17.36 -9.53
CA ILE A 407 42.22 -17.67 -8.09
C ILE A 407 41.22 -16.72 -7.43
N ILE A 408 41.40 -15.42 -7.69
CA ILE A 408 40.55 -14.36 -7.13
C ILE A 408 39.15 -14.44 -7.72
N ASP A 409 39.00 -14.65 -9.04
CA ASP A 409 37.69 -14.86 -9.64
C ASP A 409 36.98 -16.11 -9.08
N GLY A 410 37.74 -17.13 -8.67
CA GLY A 410 37.20 -18.32 -7.98
C GLY A 410 36.69 -17.99 -6.58
N LEU A 411 37.42 -17.18 -5.82
CA LEU A 411 36.99 -16.67 -4.53
C LEU A 411 35.72 -15.79 -4.66
N LEU A 412 35.70 -14.87 -5.63
CA LEU A 412 34.54 -14.01 -5.91
C LEU A 412 33.32 -14.81 -6.34
N TYR A 413 33.50 -15.87 -7.14
CA TYR A 413 32.42 -16.77 -7.51
C TYR A 413 31.87 -17.47 -6.26
N THR A 414 32.75 -17.97 -5.41
CA THR A 414 32.38 -18.68 -4.18
C THR A 414 31.67 -17.77 -3.18
N MET A 415 32.07 -16.50 -3.04
CA MET A 415 31.41 -15.57 -2.13
C MET A 415 30.15 -14.92 -2.73
N PHE A 416 30.18 -14.51 -3.99
CA PHE A 416 29.20 -13.58 -4.57
C PHE A 416 28.51 -14.06 -5.86
N ASN A 417 28.77 -15.29 -6.32
CA ASN A 417 28.25 -15.83 -7.58
C ASN A 417 28.63 -15.02 -8.84
N THR A 418 29.75 -14.32 -8.81
CA THR A 418 30.19 -13.48 -9.93
C THR A 418 31.71 -13.42 -9.96
N THR A 419 32.28 -12.78 -10.96
CA THR A 419 33.73 -12.61 -11.13
C THR A 419 34.09 -11.13 -11.22
N SER A 420 35.38 -10.81 -11.17
CA SER A 420 35.86 -9.43 -11.36
C SER A 420 35.49 -8.85 -12.74
N LYS A 421 35.13 -9.71 -13.70
CA LYS A 421 34.73 -9.35 -15.08
C LYS A 421 33.21 -9.34 -15.29
N ASN A 422 32.44 -9.51 -14.21
CA ASN A 422 30.97 -9.54 -14.23
C ASN A 422 30.40 -10.60 -15.21
N GLU A 423 31.03 -11.78 -15.28
CA GLU A 423 30.53 -12.90 -16.09
C GLU A 423 29.24 -13.44 -15.47
N ARG A 424 28.17 -13.51 -16.28
CA ARG A 424 26.83 -13.88 -15.82
C ARG A 424 26.53 -15.37 -15.98
N LYS A 425 27.32 -16.10 -16.78
CA LYS A 425 27.12 -17.53 -17.01
C LYS A 425 28.11 -18.35 -16.20
N ASN A 426 27.62 -18.99 -15.12
CA ASN A 426 28.39 -19.93 -14.30
C ASN A 426 28.96 -21.12 -15.12
N TYR A 427 28.36 -21.42 -16.28
CA TYR A 427 28.91 -22.39 -17.24
C TYR A 427 30.36 -22.08 -17.64
N ASN A 428 30.71 -20.79 -17.77
CA ASN A 428 32.03 -20.34 -18.18
C ASN A 428 33.06 -20.39 -17.03
N ILE A 429 32.61 -20.55 -15.79
CA ILE A 429 33.45 -20.66 -14.59
C ILE A 429 33.92 -22.10 -14.40
N ILE A 430 33.13 -23.09 -14.84
CA ILE A 430 33.49 -24.51 -14.77
C ILE A 430 34.57 -24.80 -15.80
N ASN A 431 35.63 -25.50 -15.39
CA ASN A 431 36.70 -25.91 -16.29
C ASN A 431 36.16 -26.60 -17.54
N GLN A 432 36.65 -26.18 -18.71
CA GLN A 432 36.16 -26.66 -20.01
C GLN A 432 36.23 -28.20 -20.17
N HIS A 433 37.15 -28.86 -19.47
CA HIS A 433 37.36 -30.31 -19.50
C HIS A 433 36.70 -31.05 -18.32
N ARG A 434 35.87 -30.37 -17.51
CA ARG A 434 35.20 -30.95 -16.34
C ARG A 434 33.69 -30.72 -16.39
N PRO A 435 32.89 -31.66 -15.84
CA PRO A 435 31.42 -31.53 -15.81
C PRO A 435 30.94 -30.58 -14.71
N ASP A 436 31.70 -30.43 -13.63
CA ASP A 436 31.34 -29.66 -12.44
C ASP A 436 32.54 -28.92 -11.83
N CYS A 437 32.26 -27.98 -10.92
CA CYS A 437 33.23 -27.28 -10.10
C CYS A 437 32.72 -27.05 -8.68
N ARG A 438 33.65 -26.80 -7.75
CA ARG A 438 33.41 -26.51 -6.34
C ARG A 438 34.31 -25.38 -5.86
N GLY A 439 33.77 -24.51 -5.01
CA GLY A 439 34.55 -23.57 -4.22
C GLY A 439 34.04 -23.58 -2.78
N LEU A 440 34.95 -23.52 -1.82
CA LEU A 440 34.70 -23.47 -0.38
C LEU A 440 35.56 -22.36 0.22
N VAL A 441 34.96 -21.42 0.94
CA VAL A 441 35.70 -20.38 1.67
C VAL A 441 35.31 -20.38 3.14
N GLU A 442 36.33 -20.29 4.00
CA GLU A 442 36.21 -20.13 5.43
C GLU A 442 36.55 -18.70 5.82
N LEU A 443 35.62 -18.04 6.50
CA LEU A 443 35.65 -16.64 6.90
C LEU A 443 35.43 -16.53 8.40
N GLU A 444 35.91 -15.45 9.01
CA GLU A 444 35.77 -15.19 10.44
C GLU A 444 35.34 -13.73 10.68
N ILE A 445 34.39 -13.51 11.60
CA ILE A 445 34.01 -12.19 12.10
C ILE A 445 34.08 -12.24 13.63
N GLY A 446 35.03 -11.51 14.22
CA GLY A 446 35.32 -11.64 15.65
C GLY A 446 35.75 -13.08 15.97
N ASP A 447 35.05 -13.73 16.90
CA ASP A 447 35.31 -15.13 17.26
C ASP A 447 34.42 -16.14 16.51
N LYS A 448 33.56 -15.68 15.60
CA LYS A 448 32.60 -16.53 14.87
C LYS A 448 33.16 -16.94 13.52
N SER A 449 33.05 -18.22 13.19
CA SER A 449 33.50 -18.77 11.91
C SER A 449 32.32 -19.03 10.98
N PHE A 450 32.55 -18.87 9.69
CA PHE A 450 31.54 -19.00 8.64
C PHE A 450 32.12 -19.76 7.46
N THR A 451 31.30 -20.58 6.84
CA THR A 451 31.69 -21.38 5.68
C THR A 451 30.69 -21.15 4.56
N ILE A 452 31.20 -20.80 3.38
CA ILE A 452 30.40 -20.67 2.15
C ILE A 452 30.90 -21.71 1.16
N GLU A 453 30.02 -22.59 0.70
CA GLU A 453 30.33 -23.58 -0.33
C GLU A 453 29.42 -23.39 -1.54
N ARG A 454 30.01 -23.35 -2.74
CA ARG A 454 29.26 -23.31 -4.00
C ARG A 454 29.72 -24.41 -4.93
N THR A 455 28.75 -25.10 -5.53
CA THR A 455 28.99 -26.09 -6.58
C THR A 455 28.21 -25.72 -7.83
N SER A 456 28.81 -25.92 -9.01
CA SER A 456 28.10 -25.75 -10.28
C SER A 456 28.32 -26.94 -11.20
N GLU A 457 27.24 -27.45 -11.81
CA GLU A 457 27.26 -28.61 -12.70
C GLU A 457 26.70 -28.25 -14.08
N LYS A 458 27.40 -28.63 -15.15
CA LYS A 458 26.97 -28.39 -16.54
C LYS A 458 25.77 -29.25 -16.88
N TYR A 459 24.78 -28.65 -17.52
CA TYR A 459 23.65 -29.38 -18.09
C TYR A 459 23.18 -28.77 -19.41
N VAL A 460 22.48 -29.58 -20.21
CA VAL A 460 21.90 -29.14 -21.48
C VAL A 460 20.44 -28.80 -21.27
N LYS A 461 20.08 -27.54 -21.50
CA LYS A 461 18.70 -27.07 -21.44
C LYS A 461 18.09 -27.06 -22.84
N LYS A 462 16.94 -27.72 -22.98
CA LYS A 462 16.12 -27.69 -24.20
C LYS A 462 14.83 -26.96 -23.88
N LEU A 463 14.69 -25.73 -24.41
CA LEU A 463 13.48 -24.92 -24.22
C LEU A 463 13.04 -24.35 -25.58
N LYS A 464 11.78 -24.53 -25.96
CA LYS A 464 11.19 -23.99 -27.20
C LYS A 464 12.02 -24.28 -28.48
N GLY A 465 12.61 -25.48 -28.59
CA GLY A 465 13.43 -25.87 -29.75
C GLY A 465 14.87 -25.34 -29.76
N VAL A 466 15.26 -24.50 -28.79
CA VAL A 466 16.62 -24.00 -28.63
C VAL A 466 17.37 -24.87 -27.62
N VAL A 467 18.52 -25.41 -28.03
CA VAL A 467 19.46 -26.15 -27.17
C VAL A 467 20.52 -25.18 -26.67
N SER A 468 20.68 -25.08 -25.36
CA SER A 468 21.70 -24.22 -24.74
C SER A 468 22.41 -24.94 -23.60
N ASN A 469 23.70 -24.67 -23.45
CA ASN A 469 24.49 -25.16 -22.33
C ASN A 469 24.34 -24.19 -21.15
N GLU A 470 23.91 -24.72 -20.00
CA GLU A 470 23.75 -23.96 -18.77
C GLU A 470 24.49 -24.68 -17.62
N ALA A 471 24.59 -24.02 -16.47
CA ALA A 471 25.09 -24.61 -15.25
C ALA A 471 24.06 -24.47 -14.14
N ARG A 472 23.85 -25.55 -13.38
CA ARG A 472 23.02 -25.54 -12.17
C ARG A 472 23.94 -25.30 -10.98
N THR A 473 23.62 -24.31 -10.16
CA THR A 473 24.45 -23.90 -9.01
C THR A 473 23.74 -24.17 -7.70
N ASN A 474 24.42 -24.84 -6.77
CA ASN A 474 24.00 -25.01 -5.38
C ASN A 474 24.88 -24.17 -4.46
N LEU A 475 24.32 -23.74 -3.34
CA LEU A 475 24.96 -22.88 -2.35
C LEU A 475 24.59 -23.35 -0.95
N THR A 476 25.58 -23.51 -0.09
CA THR A 476 25.41 -23.67 1.35
C THR A 476 26.16 -22.57 2.09
N PHE A 477 25.55 -22.08 3.16
CA PHE A 477 26.11 -21.08 4.04
C PHE A 477 25.84 -21.47 5.49
N ASP A 478 26.92 -21.68 6.25
CA ASP A 478 26.85 -22.16 7.62
C ASP A 478 27.74 -21.29 8.53
N GLY A 479 27.41 -21.23 9.82
CA GLY A 479 28.17 -20.50 10.83
C GLY A 479 28.36 -21.31 12.10
N SER A 480 29.47 -21.09 12.79
CA SER A 480 29.77 -21.66 14.10
C SER A 480 30.20 -20.58 15.08
N ASP A 481 29.72 -20.71 16.32
CA ASP A 481 30.09 -19.85 17.45
C ASP A 481 30.86 -20.71 18.46
N PRO A 482 32.02 -20.26 18.99
CA PRO A 482 32.79 -21.02 19.97
C PRO A 482 32.03 -21.32 21.26
N CYS A 483 30.92 -20.62 21.53
CA CYS A 483 30.03 -20.91 22.66
C CYS A 483 28.91 -21.94 22.33
N SER A 484 28.77 -22.39 21.08
CA SER A 484 27.75 -23.35 20.65
C SER A 484 28.36 -24.60 20.03
N ASP A 485 28.06 -25.77 20.58
CA ASP A 485 28.43 -27.06 19.98
C ASP A 485 27.53 -27.35 18.76
N GLY A 486 27.91 -26.83 17.59
CA GLY A 486 27.30 -27.21 16.31
C GLY A 486 27.46 -26.19 15.18
N LEU A 487 27.56 -26.70 13.93
CA LEU A 487 27.37 -25.89 12.72
C LEU A 487 25.89 -25.48 12.63
N THR A 488 25.62 -24.17 12.60
CA THR A 488 24.27 -23.63 12.42
C THR A 488 24.09 -23.23 10.96
N SER A 489 23.08 -23.79 10.28
CA SER A 489 22.81 -23.41 8.90
C SER A 489 22.20 -22.02 8.81
N LEU A 490 22.74 -21.20 7.91
CA LEU A 490 22.34 -19.82 7.64
C LEU A 490 21.68 -19.69 6.25
N ASN A 491 21.25 -20.81 5.67
CA ASN A 491 20.56 -20.83 4.38
C ASN A 491 19.17 -20.17 4.46
N GLY A 492 18.78 -19.49 3.38
CA GLY A 492 17.40 -19.06 3.15
C GLY A 492 16.55 -20.18 2.55
N THR A 493 15.27 -19.90 2.31
CA THR A 493 14.36 -20.84 1.62
C THR A 493 14.69 -20.97 0.13
N THR A 494 15.33 -19.95 -0.44
CA THR A 494 15.84 -19.94 -1.82
C THR A 494 17.33 -19.60 -1.86
N ARG A 495 18.02 -19.98 -2.94
CA ARG A 495 19.42 -19.61 -3.16
C ARG A 495 19.64 -18.10 -3.11
N ASN A 496 18.72 -17.32 -3.66
CA ASN A 496 18.83 -15.86 -3.68
C ASN A 496 18.73 -15.26 -2.26
N GLU A 497 17.93 -15.86 -1.37
CA GLU A 497 17.89 -15.48 0.05
C GLU A 497 19.19 -15.86 0.76
N THR A 498 19.76 -17.04 0.50
CA THR A 498 21.09 -17.41 1.04
C THR A 498 22.17 -16.45 0.55
N ASP A 499 22.16 -16.08 -0.74
CA ASP A 499 23.04 -15.05 -1.30
C ASP A 499 22.85 -13.70 -0.58
N ALA A 500 21.61 -13.32 -0.23
CA ALA A 500 21.34 -12.10 0.55
C ALA A 500 21.86 -12.21 1.99
N HIS A 501 21.78 -13.37 2.63
CA HIS A 501 22.37 -13.60 3.97
C HIS A 501 23.91 -13.47 3.96
N ILE A 502 24.56 -13.92 2.89
CA ILE A 502 26.01 -13.75 2.69
C ILE A 502 26.34 -12.26 2.51
N ARG A 503 25.62 -11.55 1.62
CA ARG A 503 25.79 -10.10 1.43
C ARG A 503 25.59 -9.33 2.73
N LYS A 504 24.64 -9.77 3.56
CA LYS A 504 24.34 -9.15 4.86
C LYS A 504 25.51 -9.18 5.82
N ARG A 505 26.40 -10.18 5.71
CA ARG A 505 27.54 -10.34 6.63
C ARG A 505 28.85 -9.84 6.04
N PHE A 506 29.10 -10.10 4.77
CA PHE A 506 30.42 -9.85 4.16
C PHE A 506 30.44 -8.68 3.17
N GLY A 507 29.28 -8.06 2.91
CA GLY A 507 29.12 -7.01 1.90
C GLY A 507 28.78 -7.56 0.52
N THR A 508 28.57 -6.66 -0.43
CA THR A 508 28.34 -6.99 -1.84
C THR A 508 29.66 -7.14 -2.60
N ILE A 509 29.61 -7.66 -3.83
CA ILE A 509 30.76 -7.65 -4.73
C ILE A 509 31.31 -6.23 -4.95
N GLU A 510 30.43 -5.22 -5.05
CA GLU A 510 30.87 -3.84 -5.22
C GLU A 510 31.60 -3.33 -3.97
N ASP A 511 31.16 -3.72 -2.77
CA ASP A 511 31.85 -3.38 -1.53
C ASP A 511 33.25 -4.03 -1.50
N PHE A 512 33.36 -5.29 -1.93
CA PHE A 512 34.65 -5.99 -2.05
C PHE A 512 35.59 -5.31 -3.07
N LEU A 513 35.08 -4.93 -4.26
CA LEU A 513 35.85 -4.24 -5.30
C LEU A 513 36.25 -2.80 -4.90
N LEU A 514 35.50 -2.17 -4.00
CA LEU A 514 35.86 -0.85 -3.47
C LEU A 514 36.85 -0.93 -2.30
N THR A 515 36.71 -1.94 -1.44
CA THR A 515 37.45 -2.03 -0.16
C THR A 515 38.67 -2.93 -0.18
N SER A 516 38.62 -4.02 -0.96
CA SER A 516 39.53 -5.17 -0.82
C SER A 516 40.18 -5.58 -2.14
N MET A 517 39.86 -4.96 -3.28
CA MET A 517 40.46 -5.30 -4.58
C MET A 517 40.66 -4.10 -5.49
N SER A 518 41.75 -4.08 -6.24
CA SER A 518 42.03 -3.13 -7.32
C SER A 518 42.42 -3.93 -8.58
N SER A 519 41.53 -3.96 -9.57
CA SER A 519 41.74 -4.74 -10.80
C SER A 519 42.35 -3.89 -11.94
N GLN A 520 42.87 -4.55 -12.98
CA GLN A 520 43.43 -3.90 -14.16
C GLN A 520 42.43 -2.97 -14.89
N LEU A 521 41.15 -3.32 -14.90
CA LEU A 521 40.09 -2.52 -15.56
C LEU A 521 39.51 -1.43 -14.65
N ASP A 522 39.59 -1.61 -13.32
CA ASP A 522 38.82 -0.85 -12.34
C ASP A 522 39.67 -0.05 -11.32
N SER A 523 40.99 -0.22 -11.31
CA SER A 523 41.92 0.49 -10.41
C SER A 523 41.88 2.02 -10.55
N LEU A 524 41.46 2.51 -11.73
CA LEU A 524 41.35 3.94 -12.05
C LEU A 524 39.92 4.43 -12.19
N SER A 525 38.90 3.58 -11.96
CA SER A 525 37.51 3.96 -12.24
C SER A 525 37.13 5.26 -11.53
N PHE A 526 37.39 5.36 -10.22
CA PHE A 526 37.12 6.59 -9.46
C PHE A 526 37.71 7.88 -10.09
N ILE A 527 38.90 7.79 -10.68
CA ILE A 527 39.56 8.91 -11.37
C ILE A 527 38.96 9.15 -12.76
N LYS A 528 38.58 8.10 -13.49
CA LYS A 528 37.98 8.21 -14.83
C LYS A 528 36.51 8.60 -14.81
N GLU A 529 35.83 8.41 -13.69
CA GLU A 529 34.42 8.71 -13.51
C GLU A 529 34.14 10.22 -13.47
N GLY A 530 32.98 10.63 -14.00
CA GLY A 530 32.51 12.01 -13.94
C GLY A 530 32.05 12.43 -12.55
N SER A 531 31.82 13.73 -12.34
CA SER A 531 31.47 14.29 -11.02
C SER A 531 30.29 13.59 -10.34
N THR A 532 29.22 13.23 -11.07
CA THR A 532 28.06 12.53 -10.50
C THR A 532 28.46 11.19 -9.89
N ARG A 533 29.17 10.35 -10.66
CA ARG A 533 29.58 9.02 -10.21
C ARG A 533 30.64 9.09 -9.10
N ARG A 534 31.51 10.11 -9.10
CA ARG A 534 32.41 10.38 -7.97
C ARG A 534 31.65 10.70 -6.68
N LYS A 535 30.58 11.50 -6.76
CA LYS A 535 29.69 11.79 -5.61
C LYS A 535 29.00 10.52 -5.11
N GLU A 536 28.52 9.66 -6.01
CA GLU A 536 27.93 8.36 -5.64
C GLU A 536 28.94 7.47 -4.89
N ILE A 537 30.18 7.38 -5.38
CA ILE A 537 31.22 6.57 -4.71
C ILE A 537 31.57 7.15 -3.33
N LEU A 538 31.72 8.47 -3.20
CA LEU A 538 31.92 9.12 -1.90
C LEU A 538 30.73 8.93 -0.96
N ALA A 539 29.51 9.03 -1.50
CA ALA A 539 28.29 8.78 -0.75
C ALA A 539 28.26 7.35 -0.21
N LYS A 540 28.71 6.37 -1.00
CA LYS A 540 28.85 4.98 -0.55
C LYS A 540 29.86 4.81 0.58
N PHE A 541 31.04 5.42 0.49
CA PHE A 541 32.05 5.38 1.57
C PHE A 541 31.57 6.07 2.87
N LEU A 542 30.78 7.15 2.75
CA LEU A 542 30.23 7.89 3.89
C LEU A 542 28.86 7.37 4.38
N ASP A 543 28.38 6.24 3.84
CA ASP A 543 27.08 5.62 4.15
C ASP A 543 25.87 6.56 3.94
N LEU A 544 25.96 7.40 2.90
CA LEU A 544 24.93 8.35 2.47
C LEU A 544 23.92 7.77 1.47
N GLU A 545 24.09 6.51 1.04
CA GLU A 545 23.18 5.81 0.12
C GLU A 545 21.73 5.75 0.64
N ILE A 546 21.55 5.85 1.96
CA ILE A 546 20.22 5.90 2.59
C ILE A 546 19.39 7.08 2.09
N PHE A 547 20.00 8.25 1.85
CA PHE A 547 19.30 9.43 1.33
C PHE A 547 18.87 9.20 -0.12
N GLU A 548 19.73 8.59 -0.94
CA GLU A 548 19.39 8.30 -2.33
C GLU A 548 18.27 7.26 -2.47
N ARG A 549 18.27 6.23 -1.61
CA ARG A 549 17.17 5.27 -1.52
C ARG A 549 15.86 5.95 -1.13
N LYS A 550 15.87 6.82 -0.12
CA LYS A 550 14.70 7.62 0.28
C LYS A 550 14.20 8.51 -0.84
N PHE A 551 15.10 9.13 -1.60
CA PHE A 551 14.73 9.93 -2.76
C PHE A 551 13.99 9.10 -3.81
N ARG A 552 14.48 7.90 -4.14
CA ARG A 552 13.80 7.02 -5.12
C ARG A 552 12.40 6.62 -4.65
N LEU A 553 12.27 6.16 -3.41
CA LEU A 553 10.98 5.74 -2.83
C LEU A 553 9.98 6.91 -2.77
N SER A 554 10.42 8.09 -2.31
CA SER A 554 9.56 9.28 -2.24
C SER A 554 9.20 9.86 -3.61
N HIS A 555 10.09 9.74 -4.60
CA HIS A 555 9.80 10.14 -5.97
C HIS A 555 8.75 9.21 -6.61
N GLU A 556 8.84 7.90 -6.36
CA GLU A 556 7.84 6.93 -6.85
C GLU A 556 6.46 7.21 -6.24
N ASP A 557 6.37 7.34 -4.90
CA ASP A 557 5.13 7.63 -4.16
C ASP A 557 4.50 8.98 -4.56
N SER A 558 5.32 10.01 -4.81
CA SER A 558 4.81 11.36 -5.14
C SER A 558 4.41 11.53 -6.61
N SER A 559 4.74 10.58 -7.49
CA SER A 559 4.49 10.71 -8.93
C SER A 559 3.00 10.80 -9.27
N ASP A 560 2.17 10.01 -8.58
CA ASP A 560 0.71 10.01 -8.72
C ASP A 560 0.10 11.31 -8.18
N LEU A 561 0.53 11.76 -7.00
CA LEU A 561 0.12 13.03 -6.38
C LEU A 561 0.42 14.23 -7.28
N LYS A 562 1.61 14.26 -7.92
CA LYS A 562 1.99 15.27 -8.90
C LYS A 562 1.06 15.27 -10.12
N GLY A 563 0.68 14.08 -10.58
CA GLY A 563 -0.26 13.89 -11.69
C GLY A 563 -1.68 14.39 -11.35
N VAL A 564 -2.11 14.20 -10.10
CA VAL A 564 -3.39 14.73 -9.57
C VAL A 564 -3.37 16.26 -9.49
N LEU A 565 -2.34 16.86 -8.89
CA LEU A 565 -2.17 18.33 -8.82
C LEU A 565 -2.16 19.01 -10.19
N LYS A 566 -1.47 18.41 -11.17
CA LYS A 566 -1.41 18.97 -12.54
C LYS A 566 -2.78 18.91 -13.25
N ARG A 567 -3.64 17.94 -12.90
CA ARG A 567 -5.01 17.82 -13.43
C ARG A 567 -5.98 18.78 -12.74
N LEU A 568 -5.79 19.06 -11.45
CA LEU A 568 -6.64 19.96 -10.67
C LEU A 568 -6.49 21.43 -11.09
N GLY A 569 -5.33 21.83 -11.64
CA GLY A 569 -5.13 23.16 -12.23
C GLY A 569 -5.20 24.32 -11.23
N GLU A 570 -5.12 25.56 -11.72
CA GLU A 570 -5.41 26.76 -10.92
C GLU A 570 -6.90 27.09 -11.00
N ILE A 571 -7.73 26.35 -10.25
CA ILE A 571 -9.14 26.69 -10.07
C ILE A 571 -9.24 27.74 -8.96
N ASP A 572 -9.83 28.89 -9.28
CA ASP A 572 -10.15 29.93 -8.31
C ASP A 572 -11.43 29.56 -7.55
N TYR A 573 -11.28 28.64 -6.59
CA TYR A 573 -12.38 28.17 -5.75
C TYR A 573 -13.05 29.30 -4.97
N ASP A 574 -12.32 30.36 -4.62
CA ASP A 574 -12.90 31.51 -3.90
C ASP A 574 -13.89 32.27 -4.79
N ASN A 575 -13.54 32.50 -6.06
CA ASN A 575 -14.46 33.10 -7.02
C ASN A 575 -15.63 32.18 -7.37
N GLU A 576 -15.41 30.87 -7.51
CA GLU A 576 -16.50 29.91 -7.77
C GLU A 576 -17.49 29.82 -6.60
N ILE A 577 -17.01 29.81 -5.35
CA ILE A 577 -17.85 29.87 -4.14
C ILE A 577 -18.63 31.18 -4.13
N ALA A 578 -17.98 32.32 -4.34
CA ALA A 578 -18.64 33.63 -4.35
C ALA A 578 -19.74 33.72 -5.43
N LEU A 579 -19.48 33.19 -6.63
CA LEU A 579 -20.47 33.13 -7.71
C LEU A 579 -21.65 32.19 -7.39
N ALA A 580 -21.38 31.05 -6.74
CA ALA A 580 -22.42 30.11 -6.33
C ALA A 580 -23.28 30.67 -5.19
N GLU A 581 -22.67 31.32 -4.20
CA GLU A 581 -23.36 32.03 -3.11
C GLU A 581 -24.20 33.20 -3.64
N LEU A 582 -23.67 33.98 -4.58
CA LEU A 582 -24.42 35.08 -5.20
C LEU A 582 -25.66 34.56 -5.95
N LYS A 583 -25.52 33.47 -6.72
CA LYS A 583 -26.66 32.81 -7.39
C LYS A 583 -27.68 32.25 -6.40
N ARG A 584 -27.22 31.68 -5.28
CA ARG A 584 -28.09 31.20 -4.20
C ARG A 584 -28.87 32.36 -3.59
N ASP A 585 -28.21 33.47 -3.29
CA ASP A 585 -28.84 34.65 -2.68
C ASP A 585 -29.81 35.34 -3.65
N GLU A 586 -29.51 35.38 -4.95
CA GLU A 586 -30.44 35.83 -5.98
C GLU A 586 -31.67 34.91 -6.07
N ALA A 587 -31.47 33.59 -6.04
CA ALA A 587 -32.56 32.61 -6.03
C ALA A 587 -33.45 32.74 -4.77
N HIS A 588 -32.85 33.00 -3.60
CA HIS A 588 -33.60 33.31 -2.37
C HIS A 588 -34.42 34.58 -2.50
N LYS A 589 -33.84 35.67 -3.02
CA LYS A 589 -34.58 36.92 -3.24
C LYS A 589 -35.76 36.75 -4.20
N GLU A 590 -35.59 35.96 -5.26
CA GLU A 590 -36.69 35.64 -6.18
C GLU A 590 -37.74 34.74 -5.52
N LEU A 591 -37.34 33.74 -4.73
CA LEU A 591 -38.25 32.93 -3.91
C LEU A 591 -39.08 33.81 -2.97
N ASP A 592 -38.46 34.73 -2.24
CA ASP A 592 -39.15 35.63 -1.30
C ASP A 592 -40.18 36.50 -2.02
N LYS A 593 -39.83 37.07 -3.18
CA LYS A 593 -40.77 37.85 -4.00
C LYS A 593 -41.96 37.00 -4.47
N LYS A 594 -41.69 35.78 -4.96
CA LYS A 594 -42.72 34.86 -5.46
C LYS A 594 -43.60 34.33 -4.33
N ALA A 595 -43.03 34.04 -3.16
CA ALA A 595 -43.74 33.64 -1.96
C ALA A 595 -44.64 34.77 -1.44
N ALA A 596 -44.15 36.01 -1.39
CA ALA A 596 -44.96 37.17 -1.02
C ALA A 596 -46.12 37.39 -2.01
N THR A 597 -45.88 37.19 -3.32
CA THR A 597 -46.92 37.28 -4.35
C THR A 597 -47.97 36.16 -4.20
N CYS A 598 -47.54 34.93 -3.93
CA CYS A 598 -48.42 33.79 -3.70
C CYS A 598 -49.27 33.99 -2.43
N GLU A 599 -48.68 34.52 -1.36
CA GLU A 599 -49.39 34.83 -0.13
C GLU A 599 -50.41 35.96 -0.33
N GLN A 600 -50.06 37.00 -1.09
CA GLN A 600 -51.02 38.03 -1.48
C GLN A 600 -52.18 37.44 -2.29
N MET A 601 -51.91 36.56 -3.27
CA MET A 601 -52.95 35.88 -4.05
C MET A 601 -53.83 34.97 -3.19
N ARG A 602 -53.28 34.32 -2.15
CA ARG A 602 -54.06 33.54 -1.17
C ARG A 602 -54.98 34.44 -0.36
N GLN A 603 -54.50 35.61 0.07
CA GLN A 603 -55.34 36.59 0.76
C GLN A 603 -56.45 37.11 -0.16
N ASP A 604 -56.13 37.42 -1.41
CA ASP A 604 -57.11 37.85 -2.41
C ASP A 604 -58.13 36.74 -2.70
N LEU A 605 -57.69 35.48 -2.75
CA LEU A 605 -58.57 34.31 -2.89
C LEU A 605 -59.51 34.17 -1.69
N ILE A 606 -59.02 34.31 -0.46
CA ILE A 606 -59.85 34.28 0.76
C ILE A 606 -60.90 35.41 0.71
N ILE A 607 -60.51 36.61 0.26
CA ILE A 607 -61.42 37.74 0.10
C ILE A 607 -62.49 37.43 -0.96
N LEU A 608 -62.09 36.88 -2.12
CA LEU A 608 -63.00 36.48 -3.20
C LEU A 608 -63.94 35.36 -2.76
N GLU A 609 -63.45 34.33 -2.06
CA GLU A 609 -64.26 33.23 -1.52
C GLU A 609 -65.23 33.71 -0.44
N THR A 610 -64.81 34.65 0.41
CA THR A 610 -65.69 35.30 1.39
C THR A 610 -66.77 36.14 0.69
N ASN A 611 -66.43 36.85 -0.38
CA ASN A 611 -67.40 37.60 -1.18
C ASN A 611 -68.36 36.67 -1.94
N TYR A 612 -67.85 35.56 -2.49
CA TYR A 612 -68.66 34.52 -3.13
C TYR A 612 -69.63 33.88 -2.14
N ALA A 613 -69.19 33.57 -0.92
CA ALA A 613 -70.03 33.07 0.14
C ALA A 613 -71.11 34.09 0.54
N LYS A 614 -70.77 35.37 0.69
CA LYS A 614 -71.74 36.45 0.97
C LYS A 614 -72.79 36.60 -0.15
N ILE A 615 -72.37 36.60 -1.42
CA ILE A 615 -73.29 36.64 -2.57
C ILE A 615 -74.13 35.34 -2.63
N GLY A 616 -73.53 34.20 -2.27
CA GLY A 616 -74.19 32.90 -2.15
C GLY A 616 -75.27 32.87 -1.08
N ASP A 617 -75.00 33.43 0.10
CA ASP A 617 -75.97 33.60 1.20
C ASP A 617 -77.10 34.55 0.81
N GLN A 618 -76.78 35.64 0.09
CA GLN A 618 -77.78 36.55 -0.47
C GLN A 618 -78.70 35.86 -1.49
N ILE A 619 -78.15 35.03 -2.39
CA ILE A 619 -78.93 34.27 -3.39
C ILE A 619 -79.73 33.13 -2.73
N ALA A 620 -79.15 32.42 -1.76
CA ALA A 620 -79.82 31.32 -1.04
C ALA A 620 -80.98 31.82 -0.16
N SER A 621 -80.96 33.09 0.23
CA SER A 621 -82.07 33.74 0.93
C SER A 621 -83.28 34.04 0.02
N ILE A 622 -83.15 33.87 -1.30
CA ILE A 622 -84.23 34.09 -2.28
C ILE A 622 -84.96 32.75 -2.54
N PRO A 623 -86.29 32.68 -2.35
CA PRO A 623 -87.05 31.46 -2.63
C PRO A 623 -86.96 31.06 -4.12
N ALA A 624 -86.64 29.80 -4.41
CA ALA A 624 -86.46 29.28 -5.77
C ALA A 624 -87.77 29.04 -6.56
N GLU A 625 -88.93 29.21 -5.93
CA GLU A 625 -90.24 29.10 -6.59
C GLU A 625 -90.65 30.47 -7.17
N ARG A 626 -90.95 30.52 -8.48
CA ARG A 626 -91.64 31.67 -9.10
C ARG A 626 -93.05 31.74 -8.51
N LEU A 627 -93.21 32.45 -7.41
CA LEU A 627 -94.49 32.70 -6.76
C LEU A 627 -95.29 33.72 -7.60
N ASP A 628 -96.29 33.25 -8.34
CA ASP A 628 -97.28 34.10 -9.00
C ASP A 628 -98.26 34.64 -7.94
N ILE A 629 -97.92 35.80 -7.39
CA ILE A 629 -98.71 36.50 -6.37
C ILE A 629 -100.15 36.78 -6.81
N LYS A 630 -100.39 37.00 -8.11
CA LYS A 630 -101.74 37.23 -8.61
C LYS A 630 -102.61 35.99 -8.42
N SER A 631 -102.08 34.81 -8.79
CA SER A 631 -102.79 33.55 -8.60
C SER A 631 -103.01 33.19 -7.13
N LEU A 632 -102.06 33.53 -6.24
CA LEU A 632 -102.13 33.23 -4.81
C LEU A 632 -103.12 34.15 -4.08
N VAL A 633 -103.15 35.44 -4.41
CA VAL A 633 -104.12 36.41 -3.86
C VAL A 633 -105.52 36.16 -4.39
N GLU A 634 -105.67 35.78 -5.67
CA GLU A 634 -106.95 35.33 -6.24
C GLU A 634 -107.40 34.03 -5.57
N GLY A 635 -106.52 33.04 -5.40
CA GLY A 635 -106.81 31.78 -4.73
C GLY A 635 -107.21 31.93 -3.26
N ARG A 636 -106.57 32.84 -2.52
CA ARG A 636 -106.96 33.20 -1.14
C ARG A 636 -108.39 33.75 -1.11
N ARG A 637 -108.68 34.75 -1.94
CA ARG A 637 -110.00 35.40 -2.01
C ARG A 637 -111.10 34.42 -2.42
N ASP A 638 -110.76 33.47 -3.30
CA ASP A 638 -111.68 32.45 -3.78
C ASP A 638 -111.96 31.38 -2.72
N LEU A 639 -110.94 30.99 -1.92
CA LEU A 639 -111.08 30.09 -0.78
C LEU A 639 -111.88 30.74 0.37
N GLU A 640 -111.66 32.02 0.66
CA GLU A 640 -112.44 32.79 1.64
C GLU A 640 -113.92 32.86 1.25
N LYS A 641 -114.22 33.20 -0.01
CA LYS A 641 -115.59 33.19 -0.55
C LYS A 641 -116.23 31.80 -0.51
N LYS A 642 -115.46 30.74 -0.81
CA LYS A 642 -115.96 29.36 -0.77
C LYS A 642 -116.30 28.92 0.66
N ILE A 643 -115.50 29.32 1.65
CA ILE A 643 -115.78 29.06 3.07
C ILE A 643 -117.03 29.82 3.52
N GLU A 644 -117.13 31.10 3.16
CA GLU A 644 -118.27 31.95 3.50
C GLU A 644 -119.58 31.39 2.92
N ASN A 645 -119.62 31.12 1.61
CA ASN A 645 -120.81 30.54 0.96
C ASN A 645 -121.17 29.17 1.53
N THR A 646 -120.19 28.31 1.82
CA THR A 646 -120.46 26.98 2.38
C THR A 646 -121.01 27.07 3.81
N ASN A 647 -120.58 28.06 4.61
CA ASN A 647 -121.13 28.32 5.94
C ASN A 647 -122.55 28.90 5.88
N THR A 648 -122.84 29.79 4.93
CA THR A 648 -124.21 30.32 4.71
C THR A 648 -125.19 29.19 4.40
N ASN A 649 -124.82 28.25 3.51
CA ASN A 649 -125.65 27.08 3.19
C ASN A 649 -125.90 26.17 4.41
N ILE A 650 -124.91 26.04 5.33
CA ILE A 650 -125.10 25.27 6.58
C ILE A 650 -126.12 25.97 7.49
N VAL A 651 -126.12 27.30 7.54
CA VAL A 651 -127.07 28.07 8.37
C VAL A 651 -128.49 27.95 7.82
N GLU A 652 -128.67 28.04 6.51
CA GLU A 652 -129.97 27.91 5.83
C GLU A 652 -130.58 26.52 6.05
N LEU A 653 -129.82 25.44 5.81
CA LEU A 653 -130.29 24.06 6.02
C LEU A 653 -130.62 23.76 7.49
N LYS A 654 -129.96 24.43 8.45
CA LYS A 654 -130.30 24.32 9.88
C LYS A 654 -131.62 25.01 10.23
N GLN A 655 -131.93 26.13 9.58
CA GLN A 655 -133.21 26.82 9.76
C GLN A 655 -134.38 26.00 9.19
N GLU A 656 -134.20 25.35 8.03
CA GLU A 656 -135.23 24.46 7.46
C GLU A 656 -135.53 23.25 8.36
N ILE A 657 -134.51 22.60 8.92
CA ILE A 657 -134.70 21.48 9.87
C ILE A 657 -135.53 21.90 11.09
N PHE A 658 -135.34 23.12 11.59
CA PHE A 658 -136.11 23.64 12.73
C PHE A 658 -137.59 23.82 12.39
N ILE A 659 -137.92 24.25 11.16
CA ILE A 659 -139.29 24.39 10.68
C ILE A 659 -139.96 23.02 10.56
N TYR A 660 -139.27 22.04 9.96
CA TYR A 660 -139.79 20.67 9.81
C TYR A 660 -140.04 19.97 11.17
N ASP A 661 -139.22 20.23 12.19
CA ASP A 661 -139.44 19.72 13.55
C ASP A 661 -140.78 20.19 14.14
N SER A 662 -141.19 21.43 13.88
CA SER A 662 -142.47 21.96 14.38
C SER A 662 -143.68 21.36 13.68
N GLN A 663 -143.60 21.11 12.37
CA GLN A 663 -144.69 20.56 11.57
C GLN A 663 -144.92 19.06 11.81
N LEU A 664 -143.85 18.28 11.99
CA LEU A 664 -143.95 16.85 12.29
C LEU A 664 -144.68 16.55 13.59
N LYS A 665 -144.55 17.43 14.59
CA LYS A 665 -145.21 17.30 15.88
C LYS A 665 -146.73 17.40 15.77
N GLU A 666 -147.24 18.30 14.92
CA GLU A 666 -148.68 18.45 14.70
C GLU A 666 -149.31 17.21 14.03
N TYR A 667 -148.57 16.54 13.13
CA TYR A 667 -149.05 15.31 12.50
C TYR A 667 -149.07 14.11 13.45
N ASP A 668 -148.11 13.99 14.36
CA ASP A 668 -148.09 12.92 15.37
C ASP A 668 -149.27 13.01 16.35
N ASP A 669 -149.61 14.22 16.78
CA ASP A 669 -150.73 14.46 17.69
C ASP A 669 -152.08 14.07 17.06
N PHE A 670 -152.24 14.22 15.74
CA PHE A 670 -153.47 13.81 15.04
C PHE A 670 -153.59 12.28 14.91
N LEU A 671 -152.51 11.61 14.49
CA LEU A 671 -152.55 10.17 14.17
C LEU A 671 -152.80 9.28 15.40
N THR A 672 -152.41 9.71 16.59
CA THR A 672 -152.62 8.94 17.83
C THR A 672 -154.08 8.88 18.30
N THR A 673 -154.98 9.69 17.71
CA THR A 673 -156.39 9.76 18.13
C THR A 673 -157.32 8.76 17.43
N ILE A 674 -156.86 8.04 16.40
CA ILE A 674 -157.69 7.14 15.59
C ILE A 674 -157.14 5.71 15.64
N ASP A 675 -157.98 4.75 16.04
CA ASP A 675 -157.68 3.31 15.98
C ASP A 675 -158.11 2.75 14.61
N ILE A 676 -157.15 2.66 13.70
CA ILE A 676 -157.39 2.28 12.31
C ILE A 676 -157.59 0.78 12.10
N GLU A 677 -157.09 -0.06 13.01
CA GLU A 677 -157.17 -1.52 12.87
C GLU A 677 -158.60 -2.01 13.08
N ASP A 678 -159.30 -1.51 14.10
CA ASP A 678 -160.68 -1.88 14.39
C ASP A 678 -161.66 -1.47 13.27
N LEU A 679 -161.46 -0.27 12.70
CA LEU A 679 -162.31 0.26 11.62
C LEU A 679 -162.24 -0.57 10.32
N LEU A 680 -161.10 -1.18 10.02
CA LEU A 680 -160.94 -1.99 8.80
C LEU A 680 -161.58 -3.38 8.93
N GLU A 681 -161.58 -3.97 10.13
CA GLU A 681 -162.19 -5.28 10.41
C GLU A 681 -163.71 -5.22 10.24
N GLN A 682 -164.35 -4.15 10.75
CA GLN A 682 -165.81 -3.94 10.68
C GLN A 682 -166.31 -3.81 9.23
N LYS A 683 -165.56 -3.11 8.37
CA LYS A 683 -165.90 -2.95 6.94
C LYS A 683 -165.97 -4.29 6.21
N LYS A 684 -165.06 -5.20 6.53
CA LYS A 684 -164.93 -6.48 5.86
C LYS A 684 -166.13 -7.40 6.09
N GLN A 685 -166.69 -7.38 7.30
CA GLN A 685 -167.87 -8.18 7.64
C GLN A 685 -169.15 -7.66 6.99
N TYR A 686 -169.29 -6.33 6.89
CA TYR A 686 -170.45 -5.69 6.26
C TYR A 686 -170.63 -6.09 4.79
N ASP A 687 -169.55 -6.02 3.99
CA ASP A 687 -169.61 -6.28 2.55
C ASP A 687 -170.02 -7.74 2.24
N HIS A 688 -169.58 -8.69 3.06
CA HIS A 688 -169.86 -10.11 2.85
C HIS A 688 -171.37 -10.42 2.92
N PHE A 689 -172.06 -9.97 3.98
CA PHE A 689 -173.48 -10.28 4.18
C PHE A 689 -174.39 -9.50 3.22
N LYS A 690 -173.99 -8.28 2.82
CA LYS A 690 -174.76 -7.47 1.88
C LYS A 690 -174.88 -8.14 0.51
N THR A 691 -173.79 -8.73 0.05
CA THR A 691 -173.75 -9.45 -1.24
C THR A 691 -174.71 -10.64 -1.26
N LEU A 692 -174.74 -11.47 -0.19
CA LEU A 692 -175.64 -12.63 -0.09
C LEU A 692 -177.13 -12.25 -0.05
N TYR A 693 -177.45 -11.15 0.62
CA TYR A 693 -178.81 -10.62 0.69
C TYR A 693 -179.35 -10.21 -0.68
N ASP A 694 -178.62 -9.36 -1.41
CA ASP A 694 -179.09 -8.80 -2.68
C ASP A 694 -179.36 -9.90 -3.73
N ASP A 695 -178.50 -10.92 -3.77
CA ASP A 695 -178.56 -12.02 -4.74
C ASP A 695 -179.81 -12.91 -4.56
N THR A 696 -180.20 -13.13 -3.30
CA THR A 696 -181.34 -13.98 -2.94
C THR A 696 -182.67 -13.28 -3.22
N VAL A 697 -182.76 -11.97 -2.90
CA VAL A 697 -183.94 -11.14 -3.18
C VAL A 697 -184.23 -11.06 -4.68
N HIS A 698 -183.19 -10.97 -5.51
CA HIS A 698 -183.38 -10.81 -6.94
C HIS A 698 -184.07 -12.04 -7.58
N ARG A 699 -183.66 -13.26 -7.18
CA ARG A 699 -184.24 -14.51 -7.71
C ARG A 699 -185.70 -14.66 -7.34
N ALA A 700 -186.07 -14.37 -6.08
CA ALA A 700 -187.47 -14.42 -5.63
C ALA A 700 -188.38 -13.51 -6.47
N ARG A 701 -187.93 -12.30 -6.81
CA ARG A 701 -188.69 -11.35 -7.62
C ARG A 701 -188.96 -11.82 -9.06
N LEU A 702 -188.03 -12.57 -9.67
CA LEU A 702 -188.22 -13.08 -11.03
C LEU A 702 -189.36 -14.11 -11.07
N MET A 703 -189.35 -15.02 -10.09
CA MET A 703 -190.34 -16.09 -9.97
C MET A 703 -191.74 -15.52 -9.67
N ASP A 704 -191.85 -14.50 -8.80
CA ASP A 704 -193.13 -13.82 -8.51
C ASP A 704 -193.77 -13.18 -9.75
N ASN A 705 -192.96 -12.65 -10.67
CA ASN A 705 -193.48 -12.07 -11.90
C ASN A 705 -194.05 -13.14 -12.86
N GLU A 706 -193.40 -14.30 -12.99
CA GLU A 706 -193.94 -15.43 -13.77
C GLU A 706 -195.29 -15.89 -13.22
N TYR A 707 -195.42 -15.94 -11.89
CA TYR A 707 -196.67 -16.29 -11.23
C TYR A 707 -197.80 -15.32 -11.62
N ARG A 708 -197.56 -14.00 -11.53
CA ARG A 708 -198.58 -12.99 -11.90
C ARG A 708 -199.03 -13.09 -13.36
N VAL A 709 -198.14 -13.44 -14.29
CA VAL A 709 -198.49 -13.54 -15.71
C VAL A 709 -199.38 -14.75 -15.98
N MET A 710 -199.03 -15.92 -15.44
CA MET A 710 -199.87 -17.12 -15.58
C MET A 710 -201.23 -16.96 -14.90
N SER A 711 -201.25 -16.36 -13.70
CA SER A 711 -202.48 -16.13 -12.93
C SER A 711 -203.52 -15.32 -13.73
N LYS A 712 -203.12 -14.26 -14.44
CA LYS A 712 -204.03 -13.49 -15.29
C LYS A 712 -204.61 -14.28 -16.46
N LYS A 713 -203.88 -15.24 -17.01
CA LYS A 713 -204.41 -16.10 -18.08
C LYS A 713 -205.54 -16.97 -17.54
N LEU A 714 -205.53 -17.32 -16.25
CA LEU A 714 -206.56 -18.15 -15.62
C LEU A 714 -207.93 -17.48 -15.58
N GLU A 715 -208.00 -16.18 -15.31
CA GLU A 715 -209.26 -15.41 -15.20
C GLU A 715 -210.11 -15.51 -16.46
N LEU A 716 -209.47 -15.73 -17.62
CA LEU A 716 -210.17 -15.87 -18.88
C LEU A 716 -211.17 -17.03 -18.89
N LEU A 717 -210.94 -18.10 -18.12
CA LEU A 717 -211.85 -19.25 -18.02
C LEU A 717 -213.11 -18.93 -17.22
N ASP A 718 -213.03 -17.97 -16.29
CA ASP A 718 -214.18 -17.54 -15.49
C ASP A 718 -215.14 -16.65 -16.31
N ASP A 719 -214.64 -15.87 -17.28
CA ASP A 719 -215.45 -14.95 -18.10
C ASP A 719 -216.12 -15.62 -19.32
N VAL A 720 -215.57 -16.73 -19.81
CA VAL A 720 -216.12 -17.41 -20.98
C VAL A 720 -217.21 -18.42 -20.58
N PRO A 721 -218.44 -18.34 -21.13
CA PRO A 721 -219.55 -19.21 -20.73
C PRO A 721 -219.32 -20.70 -21.05
N CYS A 722 -218.35 -21.02 -21.92
CA CYS A 722 -217.91 -22.40 -22.14
C CYS A 722 -217.04 -22.95 -21.00
N GLY A 723 -216.60 -22.10 -20.07
CA GLY A 723 -215.66 -22.42 -19.01
C GLY A 723 -214.49 -23.24 -19.57
N ASN A 724 -214.24 -24.38 -18.93
CA ASN A 724 -213.23 -25.34 -19.35
C ASN A 724 -213.75 -26.47 -20.27
N LYS A 725 -215.02 -26.47 -20.68
CA LYS A 725 -215.64 -27.62 -21.37
C LYS A 725 -215.01 -27.97 -22.72
N PHE A 726 -214.35 -27.03 -23.38
CA PHE A 726 -213.68 -27.26 -24.66
C PHE A 726 -212.18 -26.96 -24.54
N PRO A 727 -211.40 -27.91 -23.99
CA PRO A 727 -209.97 -27.70 -23.66
C PRO A 727 -209.08 -27.44 -24.88
N SER A 728 -209.53 -27.83 -26.07
CA SER A 728 -208.85 -27.59 -27.34
C SER A 728 -209.31 -26.32 -28.04
N CYS A 729 -210.28 -25.58 -27.49
CA CYS A 729 -210.74 -24.35 -28.10
C CYS A 729 -209.61 -23.31 -28.11
N LYS A 730 -209.32 -22.81 -29.31
CA LYS A 730 -208.17 -21.95 -29.59
C LYS A 730 -208.13 -20.65 -28.78
N PHE A 731 -209.27 -20.22 -28.24
CA PHE A 731 -209.38 -18.99 -27.45
C PHE A 731 -209.15 -19.20 -25.94
N ILE A 732 -209.20 -20.44 -25.43
CA ILE A 732 -209.09 -20.76 -23.98
C ILE A 732 -207.99 -21.78 -23.66
N HIS A 733 -207.10 -22.05 -24.62
CA HIS A 733 -206.01 -23.01 -24.45
C HIS A 733 -204.96 -22.55 -23.43
N ASP A 734 -204.52 -21.29 -23.55
CA ASP A 734 -203.54 -20.67 -22.67
C ASP A 734 -203.98 -20.69 -21.20
N ALA A 735 -205.26 -20.44 -20.95
CA ALA A 735 -205.83 -20.43 -19.61
C ALA A 735 -205.85 -21.83 -18.96
N ASN A 736 -206.14 -22.87 -19.75
CA ASN A 736 -206.14 -24.24 -19.25
C ASN A 736 -204.73 -24.75 -18.90
N THR A 737 -203.69 -24.27 -19.60
CA THR A 737 -202.30 -24.67 -19.30
C THR A 737 -201.83 -24.05 -17.99
N ALA A 738 -202.09 -22.76 -17.79
CA ALA A 738 -201.70 -22.04 -16.58
C ALA A 738 -202.28 -22.66 -15.28
N SER A 739 -203.44 -23.35 -15.32
CA SER A 739 -204.05 -23.91 -14.10
C SER A 739 -203.30 -25.12 -13.54
N VAL A 740 -202.48 -25.76 -14.38
CA VAL A 740 -201.64 -26.90 -14.00
C VAL A 740 -200.30 -26.43 -13.42
N GLU A 741 -199.74 -25.34 -13.94
CA GLU A 741 -198.36 -24.92 -13.62
C GLU A 741 -198.26 -24.04 -12.35
N LEU A 742 -199.26 -23.21 -12.04
CA LEU A 742 -199.19 -22.23 -10.93
C LEU A 742 -198.82 -22.77 -9.52
N PRO A 743 -199.35 -23.92 -9.05
CA PRO A 743 -199.09 -24.39 -7.68
C PRO A 743 -197.62 -24.72 -7.40
N ALA A 744 -196.89 -25.18 -8.42
CA ALA A 744 -195.47 -25.49 -8.28
C ALA A 744 -194.64 -24.21 -8.05
N LEU A 745 -194.92 -23.16 -8.84
CA LEU A 745 -194.18 -21.90 -8.81
C LEU A 745 -194.39 -21.13 -7.49
N GLU A 746 -195.58 -21.20 -6.88
CA GLU A 746 -195.87 -20.54 -5.60
C GLU A 746 -194.99 -21.05 -4.46
N THR A 747 -194.79 -22.37 -4.42
CA THR A 747 -194.02 -23.02 -3.35
C THR A 747 -192.55 -22.58 -3.38
N GLU A 748 -191.97 -22.45 -4.58
CA GLU A 748 -190.57 -22.03 -4.75
C GLU A 748 -190.31 -20.56 -4.35
N ILE A 749 -191.27 -19.66 -4.59
CA ILE A 749 -191.14 -18.24 -4.24
C ILE A 749 -191.02 -18.06 -2.72
N VAL A 750 -191.82 -18.80 -1.93
CA VAL A 750 -191.86 -18.68 -0.47
C VAL A 750 -190.52 -19.05 0.16
N ASP A 751 -189.88 -20.12 -0.31
CA ASP A 751 -188.58 -20.56 0.20
C ASP A 751 -187.49 -19.50 -0.01
N LYS A 752 -187.45 -18.87 -1.20
CA LYS A 752 -186.45 -17.84 -1.49
C LYS A 752 -186.64 -16.55 -0.68
N ILE A 753 -187.89 -16.20 -0.35
CA ILE A 753 -188.17 -15.03 0.50
C ILE A 753 -187.68 -15.25 1.94
N GLN A 754 -187.81 -16.48 2.45
CA GLN A 754 -187.37 -16.80 3.81
C GLN A 754 -185.85 -16.71 3.93
N GLU A 755 -185.11 -17.25 2.95
CA GLU A 755 -183.65 -17.19 2.90
C GLU A 755 -183.11 -15.74 2.86
N ALA A 756 -183.76 -14.84 2.12
CA ALA A 756 -183.32 -13.46 2.02
C ALA A 756 -183.50 -12.65 3.33
N ARG A 757 -184.47 -13.01 4.18
CA ARG A 757 -184.68 -12.32 5.47
C ARG A 757 -183.55 -12.54 6.45
N GLU A 758 -182.96 -13.74 6.46
CA GLU A 758 -181.86 -14.07 7.38
C GLU A 758 -180.63 -13.22 7.08
N TYR A 759 -180.22 -13.08 5.81
CA TYR A 759 -179.07 -12.27 5.43
C TYR A 759 -179.27 -10.78 5.73
N LYS A 760 -180.48 -10.24 5.56
CA LYS A 760 -180.76 -8.82 5.83
C LYS A 760 -180.49 -8.41 7.28
N SER A 761 -180.81 -9.29 8.23
CA SER A 761 -180.65 -9.01 9.65
C SER A 761 -179.19 -8.74 10.04
N LYS A 762 -178.23 -9.36 9.33
CA LYS A 762 -176.79 -9.22 9.60
C LYS A 762 -176.20 -7.91 9.06
N VAL A 763 -176.74 -7.39 7.96
CA VAL A 763 -176.23 -6.18 7.28
C VAL A 763 -176.55 -4.87 8.01
N VAL A 764 -177.68 -4.80 8.72
CA VAL A 764 -178.16 -3.57 9.38
C VAL A 764 -177.38 -3.24 10.67
N SER A 765 -176.57 -4.16 11.17
CA SER A 765 -175.87 -4.02 12.46
C SER A 765 -174.64 -3.08 12.45
N VAL A 766 -174.20 -2.57 11.29
CA VAL A 766 -172.97 -1.75 11.15
C VAL A 766 -173.28 -0.42 10.45
N ASP A 767 -172.93 0.72 11.06
CA ASP A 767 -173.11 2.06 10.50
C ASP A 767 -171.99 2.40 9.51
N SER A 768 -172.23 2.13 8.22
CA SER A 768 -171.18 2.10 7.20
C SER A 768 -170.71 3.46 6.69
N ALA A 769 -171.45 4.56 6.90
CA ALA A 769 -171.10 5.87 6.35
C ALA A 769 -169.97 6.55 7.15
N SER A 770 -170.07 6.58 8.47
CA SER A 770 -169.10 7.24 9.36
C SER A 770 -167.73 6.55 9.36
N MET A 771 -167.71 5.22 9.22
CA MET A 771 -166.50 4.39 9.22
C MET A 771 -165.57 4.68 8.02
N ILE A 772 -166.12 4.90 6.83
CA ILE A 772 -165.31 5.08 5.61
C ILE A 772 -164.60 6.45 5.59
N GLU A 773 -165.28 7.51 6.05
CA GLU A 773 -164.72 8.88 6.03
C GLU A 773 -163.50 9.03 6.98
N LEU A 774 -163.51 8.35 8.13
CA LEU A 774 -162.40 8.41 9.08
C LEU A 774 -161.13 7.73 8.54
N ILE A 775 -161.27 6.60 7.85
CA ILE A 775 -160.15 5.82 7.29
C ILE A 775 -159.38 6.65 6.23
N ASP A 776 -160.10 7.36 5.36
CA ASP A 776 -159.47 8.16 4.30
C ASP A 776 -158.69 9.35 4.86
N ARG A 777 -159.20 10.00 5.92
CA ARG A 777 -158.54 11.14 6.55
C ARG A 777 -157.25 10.73 7.28
N TYR A 778 -157.25 9.57 7.94
CA TYR A 778 -156.08 9.02 8.61
C TYR A 778 -154.92 8.77 7.63
N ASN A 779 -155.20 8.11 6.50
CA ASN A 779 -154.16 7.76 5.51
C ASN A 779 -153.50 8.99 4.85
N SER A 780 -154.26 10.06 4.62
CA SER A 780 -153.75 11.32 4.07
C SER A 780 -152.65 11.94 4.95
N VAL A 781 -152.85 11.95 6.28
CA VAL A 781 -151.93 12.58 7.22
C VAL A 781 -150.64 11.78 7.40
N VAL A 782 -150.71 10.44 7.39
CA VAL A 782 -149.52 9.56 7.46
C VAL A 782 -148.55 9.84 6.31
N ILE A 783 -149.08 10.02 5.09
CA ILE A 783 -148.26 10.26 3.88
C ILE A 783 -147.52 11.59 3.98
N GLN A 784 -148.21 12.65 4.42
CA GLN A 784 -147.60 13.97 4.57
C GLN A 784 -146.50 13.98 5.64
N LYS A 785 -146.72 13.28 6.76
CA LYS A 785 -145.73 13.16 7.84
C LYS A 785 -144.43 12.50 7.36
N ASN A 786 -144.53 11.34 6.69
CA ASN A 786 -143.34 10.59 6.27
C ASN A 786 -142.47 11.35 5.25
N ASN A 787 -143.09 12.13 4.35
CA ASN A 787 -142.33 12.94 3.38
C ASN A 787 -141.48 14.01 4.08
N LEU A 788 -142.02 14.67 5.11
CA LEU A 788 -141.29 15.68 5.88
C LEU A 788 -140.12 15.07 6.69
N GLU A 789 -140.27 13.85 7.22
CA GLU A 789 -139.19 13.18 7.96
C GLU A 789 -137.99 12.83 7.05
N ILE A 790 -138.25 12.49 5.79
CA ILE A 790 -137.21 12.18 4.80
C ILE A 790 -136.40 13.44 4.46
N GLU A 791 -137.06 14.54 4.12
CA GLU A 791 -136.38 15.80 3.78
C GLU A 791 -135.52 16.33 4.93
N LYS A 792 -136.03 16.25 6.16
CA LYS A 792 -135.29 16.61 7.38
C LYS A 792 -134.01 15.78 7.55
N ARG A 793 -134.04 14.49 7.22
CA ARG A 793 -132.89 13.58 7.34
C ARG A 793 -131.83 13.88 6.28
N ASP A 794 -132.25 14.17 5.05
CA ASP A 794 -131.35 14.53 3.95
C ASP A 794 -130.63 15.87 4.21
N ASN A 795 -131.32 16.84 4.80
CA ASN A 795 -130.72 18.11 5.21
C ASN A 795 -129.62 17.91 6.29
N LYS A 796 -129.82 17.01 7.25
CA LYS A 796 -128.78 16.68 8.27
C LYS A 796 -127.52 16.07 7.65
N VAL A 797 -127.67 15.14 6.71
CA VAL A 797 -126.54 14.52 6.02
C VAL A 797 -125.77 15.53 5.16
N SER A 798 -126.48 16.47 4.54
CA SER A 798 -125.89 17.54 3.73
C SER A 798 -125.05 18.51 4.57
N ILE A 799 -125.49 18.85 5.78
CA ILE A 799 -124.73 19.69 6.72
C ILE A 799 -123.37 19.06 7.10
N GLU A 800 -123.33 17.76 7.41
CA GLU A 800 -122.08 17.05 7.74
C GLU A 800 -121.07 17.06 6.58
N LYS A 801 -121.54 16.86 5.34
CA LYS A 801 -120.69 16.95 4.13
C LYS A 801 -120.15 18.37 3.92
N LEU A 802 -120.94 19.40 4.21
CA LEU A 802 -120.52 20.80 4.08
C LEU A 802 -119.49 21.18 5.16
N TYR A 803 -119.62 20.68 6.40
CA TYR A 803 -118.61 20.89 7.45
C TYR A 803 -117.25 20.29 7.08
N ALA A 804 -117.23 19.09 6.49
CA ALA A 804 -116.00 18.49 6.00
C ALA A 804 -115.34 19.34 4.89
N LYS A 805 -116.12 19.91 3.97
CA LYS A 805 -115.62 20.84 2.93
C LYS A 805 -115.03 22.12 3.52
N VAL A 806 -115.69 22.74 4.50
CA VAL A 806 -115.17 23.94 5.20
C VAL A 806 -113.81 23.66 5.84
N ARG A 807 -113.64 22.48 6.45
CA ARG A 807 -112.37 22.08 7.09
C ARG A 807 -111.22 21.98 6.09
N ILE A 808 -111.47 21.39 4.91
CA ILE A 808 -110.46 21.29 3.83
C ILE A 808 -110.11 22.68 3.28
N HIS A 809 -111.10 23.54 3.06
CA HIS A 809 -110.84 24.89 2.55
C HIS A 809 -110.06 25.77 3.53
N LYS A 810 -110.27 25.63 4.84
CA LYS A 810 -109.49 26.35 5.87
C LYS A 810 -108.02 25.96 5.88
N ILE A 811 -107.71 24.67 5.81
CA ILE A 811 -106.32 24.18 5.75
C ILE A 811 -105.60 24.78 4.53
N ASN A 812 -106.26 24.80 3.36
CA ASN A 812 -105.67 25.37 2.14
C ASN A 812 -105.53 26.90 2.20
N LEU A 813 -106.41 27.59 2.93
CA LEU A 813 -106.34 29.04 3.14
C LEU A 813 -105.13 29.42 4.00
N ASP A 814 -104.88 28.67 5.08
CA ASP A 814 -103.72 28.90 5.97
C ASP A 814 -102.40 28.73 5.21
N THR A 815 -102.29 27.70 4.37
CA THR A 815 -101.12 27.46 3.51
C THR A 815 -100.91 28.57 2.46
N ALA A 816 -101.99 29.19 1.96
CA ALA A 816 -101.89 30.29 1.01
C ALA A 816 -101.43 31.60 1.69
N ASN A 817 -101.83 31.83 2.94
CA ASN A 817 -101.42 33.01 3.71
C ASN A 817 -99.93 32.98 4.08
N GLU A 818 -99.40 31.84 4.53
CA GLU A 818 -97.98 31.68 4.84
C GLU A 818 -97.07 31.97 3.62
N LYS A 819 -97.52 31.64 2.40
CA LYS A 819 -96.78 31.92 1.16
C LYS A 819 -96.85 33.38 0.70
N ILE A 820 -97.93 34.10 1.03
CA ILE A 820 -98.10 35.52 0.70
C ILE A 820 -97.24 36.39 1.62
N ASP A 821 -97.19 36.08 2.92
CA ASP A 821 -96.39 36.81 3.91
C ASP A 821 -94.88 36.70 3.62
N LEU A 822 -94.43 35.53 3.14
CA LEU A 822 -93.04 35.30 2.73
C LEU A 822 -92.59 36.15 1.52
N TYR A 823 -93.53 36.59 0.67
CA TYR A 823 -93.21 37.36 -0.54
C TYR A 823 -93.16 38.88 -0.29
N GLU A 824 -94.07 39.42 0.53
CA GLU A 824 -94.07 40.85 0.89
C GLU A 824 -92.78 41.26 1.63
N ASP A 825 -92.23 40.37 2.45
CA ASP A 825 -91.02 40.62 3.26
C ASP A 825 -89.71 40.62 2.42
N LYS A 826 -89.73 40.15 1.16
CA LYS A 826 -88.50 39.95 0.33
C LYS A 826 -88.51 40.63 -1.05
N LYS A 827 -89.43 41.57 -1.26
CA LYS A 827 -89.72 42.19 -2.57
C LYS A 827 -88.54 42.93 -3.23
N GLU A 828 -87.66 43.58 -2.47
CA GLU A 828 -86.49 44.30 -3.02
C GLU A 828 -85.36 43.38 -3.50
N LEU A 829 -85.16 42.23 -2.85
CA LEU A 829 -84.10 41.27 -3.18
C LEU A 829 -84.37 40.52 -4.51
N ILE A 830 -85.63 40.32 -4.86
CA ILE A 830 -86.05 39.56 -6.05
C ILE A 830 -85.80 40.35 -7.35
N GLN A 831 -85.85 41.69 -7.33
CA GLN A 831 -85.62 42.51 -8.52
C GLN A 831 -84.14 42.59 -8.95
N ASN A 832 -83.19 42.24 -8.07
CA ASN A 832 -81.74 42.31 -8.32
C ASN A 832 -81.06 40.94 -8.56
N ILE A 833 -81.83 39.85 -8.69
CA ILE A 833 -81.26 38.49 -8.75
C ILE A 833 -80.38 38.23 -9.99
N GLU A 834 -80.71 38.79 -11.16
CA GLU A 834 -79.89 38.63 -12.37
C GLU A 834 -78.52 39.34 -12.24
N MET A 835 -78.48 40.47 -11.53
CA MET A 835 -77.25 41.19 -11.24
C MET A 835 -76.37 40.38 -10.27
N LEU A 836 -76.96 39.85 -9.20
CA LEU A 836 -76.26 39.01 -8.22
C LEU A 836 -75.77 37.68 -8.82
N LEU A 837 -76.52 37.06 -9.74
CA LEU A 837 -76.09 35.85 -10.45
C LEU A 837 -74.91 36.12 -11.41
N LYS A 838 -74.91 37.29 -12.06
CA LYS A 838 -73.81 37.71 -12.94
C LYS A 838 -72.56 38.10 -12.14
N GLU A 839 -72.71 38.80 -11.03
CA GLU A 839 -71.61 39.08 -10.10
C GLU A 839 -71.06 37.79 -9.51
N ARG A 840 -71.93 36.84 -9.13
CA ARG A 840 -71.49 35.52 -8.64
C ARG A 840 -70.69 34.75 -9.68
N SER A 841 -71.11 34.71 -10.94
CA SER A 841 -70.36 33.99 -11.99
C SER A 841 -69.03 34.66 -12.33
N GLN A 842 -68.97 36.00 -12.26
CA GLN A 842 -67.72 36.74 -12.42
C GLN A 842 -66.74 36.45 -11.28
N VAL A 843 -67.21 36.48 -10.03
CA VAL A 843 -66.40 36.12 -8.86
C VAL A 843 -65.99 34.64 -8.90
N ASP A 844 -66.85 33.73 -9.37
CA ASP A 844 -66.52 32.30 -9.55
C ASP A 844 -65.38 32.11 -10.55
N SER A 845 -65.46 32.81 -11.69
CA SER A 845 -64.40 32.81 -12.71
C SER A 845 -63.08 33.37 -12.17
N GLN A 846 -63.15 34.47 -11.39
CA GLN A 846 -61.98 35.04 -10.74
C GLN A 846 -61.38 34.10 -9.67
N ILE A 847 -62.21 33.38 -8.93
CA ILE A 847 -61.77 32.36 -7.97
C ILE A 847 -61.06 31.21 -8.70
N ALA A 848 -61.60 30.73 -9.82
CA ALA A 848 -60.98 29.66 -10.60
C ALA A 848 -59.63 30.09 -11.19
N GLU A 849 -59.54 31.31 -11.75
CA GLU A 849 -58.32 31.88 -12.31
C GLU A 849 -57.26 32.13 -11.23
N THR A 850 -57.66 32.68 -10.08
CA THR A 850 -56.77 32.93 -8.94
C THR A 850 -56.31 31.60 -8.31
N LYS A 851 -57.16 30.58 -8.20
CA LYS A 851 -56.77 29.23 -7.75
C LYS A 851 -55.75 28.58 -8.69
N SER A 852 -55.96 28.66 -10.00
CA SER A 852 -55.00 28.17 -10.98
C SER A 852 -53.65 28.88 -10.84
N SER A 853 -53.68 30.21 -10.69
CA SER A 853 -52.48 31.03 -10.50
C SER A 853 -51.75 30.69 -9.20
N VAL A 854 -52.47 30.45 -8.09
CA VAL A 854 -51.88 30.00 -6.81
C VAL A 854 -51.18 28.65 -6.98
N ILE A 855 -51.81 27.67 -7.64
CA ILE A 855 -51.21 26.34 -7.89
C ILE A 855 -49.95 26.48 -8.77
N GLU A 856 -49.99 27.30 -9.81
CA GLU A 856 -48.83 27.56 -10.66
C GLU A 856 -47.68 28.21 -9.89
N PHE A 857 -47.97 29.18 -9.02
CA PHE A 857 -46.96 29.82 -8.17
C PHE A 857 -46.43 28.88 -7.07
N GLU A 858 -47.25 28.00 -6.51
CA GLU A 858 -46.81 26.96 -5.57
C GLU A 858 -45.85 25.97 -6.23
N GLU A 859 -46.13 25.56 -7.48
CA GLU A 859 -45.21 24.71 -8.24
C GLU A 859 -43.90 25.45 -8.57
N LEU A 860 -43.96 26.74 -8.93
CA LEU A 860 -42.77 27.57 -9.11
C LEU A 860 -41.95 27.72 -7.82
N ILE A 861 -42.60 27.94 -6.67
CA ILE A 861 -41.96 27.99 -5.35
C ILE A 861 -41.24 26.66 -5.06
N ASN A 862 -41.89 25.52 -5.33
CA ASN A 862 -41.28 24.20 -5.17
C ASN A 862 -40.10 23.96 -6.13
N GLN A 863 -40.15 24.49 -7.36
CA GLN A 863 -39.01 24.46 -8.29
C GLN A 863 -37.85 25.32 -7.79
N HIS A 864 -38.12 26.52 -7.26
CA HIS A 864 -37.10 27.39 -6.67
C HIS A 864 -36.48 26.77 -5.41
N HIS A 865 -37.26 26.14 -4.53
CA HIS A 865 -36.70 25.39 -3.39
C HIS A 865 -35.76 24.26 -3.82
N ARG A 866 -36.13 23.49 -4.86
CA ARG A 866 -35.25 22.46 -5.44
C ARG A 866 -33.97 23.05 -6.03
N ALA A 867 -34.07 24.19 -6.71
CA ALA A 867 -32.93 24.89 -7.28
C ALA A 867 -31.98 25.43 -6.18
N ILE A 868 -32.53 26.01 -5.10
CA ILE A 868 -31.77 26.48 -3.94
C ILE A 868 -31.04 25.31 -3.28
N GLY A 869 -31.73 24.20 -3.00
CA GLY A 869 -31.07 23.02 -2.41
C GLY A 869 -29.94 22.44 -3.27
N SER A 870 -30.09 22.49 -4.60
CA SER A 870 -29.01 22.12 -5.54
C SER A 870 -27.81 23.09 -5.46
N LEU A 871 -28.08 24.40 -5.38
CA LEU A 871 -27.04 25.43 -5.24
C LEU A 871 -26.32 25.33 -3.89
N GLU A 872 -27.05 25.07 -2.79
CA GLU A 872 -26.47 24.82 -1.47
C GLU A 872 -25.55 23.60 -1.46
N HIS A 873 -26.01 22.48 -2.04
CA HIS A 873 -25.18 21.28 -2.19
C HIS A 873 -23.94 21.54 -3.04
N ASN A 874 -24.08 22.35 -4.10
CA ASN A 874 -22.94 22.75 -4.94
C ASN A 874 -21.92 23.58 -4.16
N VAL A 875 -22.35 24.55 -3.33
CA VAL A 875 -21.44 25.33 -2.47
C VAL A 875 -20.65 24.40 -1.54
N VAL A 876 -21.32 23.46 -0.85
CA VAL A 876 -20.67 22.48 0.02
C VAL A 876 -19.67 21.62 -0.76
N THR A 877 -20.06 21.14 -1.94
CA THR A 877 -19.18 20.31 -2.79
C THR A 877 -17.93 21.08 -3.23
N ILE A 878 -18.04 22.36 -3.56
CA ILE A 878 -16.90 23.20 -3.96
C ILE A 878 -15.99 23.46 -2.74
N GLN A 879 -16.56 23.65 -1.54
CA GLN A 879 -15.79 23.79 -0.30
C GLN A 879 -15.01 22.51 0.06
N GLU A 880 -15.63 21.34 -0.05
CA GLU A 880 -14.96 20.04 0.16
C GLU A 880 -13.80 19.85 -0.82
N LYS A 881 -14.02 20.13 -2.11
CA LYS A 881 -12.96 20.08 -3.13
C LYS A 881 -11.83 21.06 -2.87
N LYS A 882 -12.14 22.27 -2.36
CA LYS A 882 -11.13 23.26 -1.97
C LYS A 882 -10.25 22.73 -0.84
N GLN A 883 -10.85 22.10 0.17
CA GLN A 883 -10.12 21.50 1.29
C GLN A 883 -9.27 20.30 0.83
N GLU A 884 -9.84 19.39 0.03
CA GLU A 884 -9.10 18.26 -0.55
C GLU A 884 -7.91 18.74 -1.39
N HIS A 885 -8.11 19.75 -2.24
CA HIS A 885 -7.03 20.35 -3.03
C HIS A 885 -5.94 21.00 -2.15
N PHE A 886 -6.32 21.64 -1.05
CA PHE A 886 -5.38 22.18 -0.07
C PHE A 886 -4.57 21.08 0.62
N ASP A 887 -5.22 20.01 1.06
CA ASP A 887 -4.56 18.88 1.75
C ASP A 887 -3.58 18.15 0.81
N ILE A 888 -4.00 17.88 -0.43
CA ILE A 888 -3.14 17.29 -1.49
C ILE A 888 -1.94 18.20 -1.77
N ARG A 889 -2.14 19.52 -1.80
CA ARG A 889 -1.07 20.49 -2.05
C ARG A 889 -0.05 20.52 -0.92
N GLU A 890 -0.52 20.50 0.33
CA GLU A 890 0.35 20.42 1.51
C GLU A 890 1.10 19.08 1.60
N GLU A 891 0.43 17.97 1.30
CA GLU A 891 1.07 16.64 1.25
C GLU A 891 2.16 16.63 0.17
N TYR A 892 1.87 17.11 -1.03
CA TYR A 892 2.86 17.22 -2.10
C TYR A 892 3.99 18.19 -1.76
N ALA A 893 3.71 19.30 -1.04
CA ALA A 893 4.75 20.21 -0.57
C ALA A 893 5.73 19.51 0.38
N ALA A 894 5.22 18.67 1.31
CA ALA A 894 6.07 17.83 2.16
C ALA A 894 6.91 16.85 1.33
N TYR A 895 6.33 16.20 0.32
CA TYR A 895 7.10 15.35 -0.61
C TYR A 895 8.17 16.13 -1.39
N ASP A 896 7.87 17.33 -1.92
CA ASP A 896 8.84 18.16 -2.65
C ASP A 896 10.01 18.57 -1.75
N LEU A 897 9.73 19.02 -0.53
CA LEU A 897 10.75 19.38 0.45
C LEU A 897 11.58 18.16 0.87
N PHE A 898 10.95 17.02 1.14
CA PHE A 898 11.65 15.79 1.48
C PHE A 898 12.54 15.28 0.32
N MET A 899 12.06 15.33 -0.92
CA MET A 899 12.84 15.01 -2.11
C MET A 899 14.04 15.96 -2.27
N ARG A 900 13.87 17.27 -2.00
CA ARG A 900 15.00 18.22 -2.01
C ARG A 900 16.05 17.89 -0.96
N CYS A 901 15.62 17.48 0.24
CA CYS A 901 16.52 17.06 1.32
C CYS A 901 17.33 15.81 0.93
N THR A 902 16.66 14.84 0.32
CA THR A 902 17.22 13.50 0.02
C THR A 902 17.89 13.38 -1.34
N HIS A 903 17.76 14.40 -2.21
CA HIS A 903 18.42 14.46 -3.50
C HIS A 903 19.95 14.37 -3.38
N SER A 904 20.64 13.92 -4.44
CA SER A 904 22.11 13.83 -4.53
C SER A 904 22.87 15.16 -4.38
N ASN A 905 22.15 16.29 -4.37
CA ASN A 905 22.67 17.64 -4.14
C ASN A 905 22.05 18.30 -2.89
N GLY A 906 21.30 17.53 -2.08
CA GLY A 906 20.74 17.97 -0.81
C GLY A 906 21.68 17.65 0.36
N ILE A 907 21.13 17.13 1.45
CA ILE A 907 21.84 16.85 2.71
C ILE A 907 23.09 15.99 2.48
N ALA A 908 23.00 14.97 1.64
CA ALA A 908 24.13 14.09 1.33
C ALA A 908 25.33 14.86 0.75
N TYR A 909 25.10 15.84 -0.13
CA TYR A 909 26.16 16.65 -0.71
C TYR A 909 26.73 17.67 0.30
N ASP A 910 25.88 18.26 1.14
CA ASP A 910 26.33 19.15 2.21
C ASP A 910 27.23 18.42 3.21
N ILE A 911 26.93 17.15 3.52
CA ILE A 911 27.79 16.29 4.35
C ILE A 911 29.11 16.02 3.64
N ILE A 912 29.09 15.64 2.35
CA ILE A 912 30.32 15.44 1.56
C ILE A 912 31.19 16.69 1.63
N LYS A 913 30.61 17.88 1.37
CA LYS A 913 31.30 19.17 1.40
C LYS A 913 31.91 19.47 2.76
N LYS A 914 31.16 19.28 3.85
CA LYS A 914 31.65 19.43 5.23
C LYS A 914 32.79 18.43 5.54
N ARG A 915 32.82 17.25 4.90
CA ARG A 915 33.84 16.20 5.09
C ARG A 915 35.05 16.32 4.16
N LEU A 916 34.96 17.00 3.00
CA LEU A 916 36.06 17.12 2.03
C LEU A 916 37.39 17.58 2.65
N PRO A 917 37.45 18.55 3.59
CA PRO A 917 38.70 18.94 4.23
C PRO A 917 39.38 17.77 4.96
N VAL A 918 38.60 16.95 5.67
CA VAL A 918 39.10 15.76 6.39
C VAL A 918 39.56 14.70 5.41
N ILE A 919 38.80 14.47 4.33
CA ILE A 919 39.19 13.54 3.27
C ILE A 919 40.51 13.97 2.63
N ASN A 920 40.64 15.25 2.29
CA ASN A 920 41.86 15.82 1.71
C ASN A 920 43.06 15.71 2.67
N GLU A 921 42.83 15.88 3.98
CA GLU A 921 43.87 15.68 4.99
C GLU A 921 44.37 14.23 5.04
N GLU A 922 43.46 13.25 5.00
CA GLU A 922 43.82 11.83 4.96
C GLU A 922 44.51 11.44 3.64
N ILE A 923 44.06 11.99 2.50
CA ILE A 923 44.77 11.81 1.21
C ILE A 923 46.18 12.36 1.30
N ALA A 924 46.35 13.57 1.85
CA ALA A 924 47.65 14.19 2.01
C ALA A 924 48.57 13.36 2.93
N LYS A 925 48.07 12.77 4.02
CA LYS A 925 48.83 11.85 4.90
C LYS A 925 49.41 10.66 4.14
N ILE A 926 48.64 10.11 3.22
CA ILE A 926 49.03 8.91 2.46
C ILE A 926 49.98 9.29 1.32
N ILE A 927 49.64 10.29 0.52
CA ILE A 927 50.36 10.62 -0.71
C ILE A 927 51.68 11.38 -0.44
N SER A 928 51.71 12.30 0.53
CA SER A 928 52.91 13.13 0.78
C SER A 928 54.14 12.36 1.28
N ASN A 929 53.96 11.13 1.76
CA ASN A 929 55.04 10.25 2.19
C ASN A 929 55.61 9.38 1.04
N VAL A 930 54.97 9.43 -0.12
CA VAL A 930 55.19 8.51 -1.24
C VAL A 930 55.74 9.25 -2.46
N VAL A 931 55.16 10.39 -2.80
CA VAL A 931 55.45 11.14 -4.04
C VAL A 931 55.54 12.64 -3.79
N ASP A 932 56.26 13.34 -4.68
CA ASP A 932 56.45 14.79 -4.64
C ASP A 932 55.31 15.55 -5.33
N PHE A 933 54.06 15.10 -5.19
CA PHE A 933 52.87 15.83 -5.65
C PHE A 933 51.71 15.68 -4.67
N GLU A 934 50.82 16.67 -4.67
CA GLU A 934 49.61 16.68 -3.85
C GLU A 934 48.41 16.27 -4.70
N VAL A 935 47.49 15.51 -4.10
CA VAL A 935 46.19 15.21 -4.69
C VAL A 935 45.12 15.62 -3.70
N PHE A 936 44.09 16.30 -4.17
CA PHE A 936 42.99 16.73 -3.32
C PHE A 936 41.72 16.90 -4.15
N PHE A 937 40.58 16.73 -3.48
CA PHE A 937 39.29 17.11 -4.01
C PHE A 937 39.10 18.61 -3.93
N GLN A 938 38.59 19.20 -5.01
CA GLN A 938 38.10 20.56 -5.03
C GLN A 938 36.63 20.57 -5.44
N GLU A 939 35.85 21.37 -4.72
CA GLU A 939 34.48 21.70 -5.09
C GLU A 939 34.49 22.97 -5.95
N ASP A 940 33.86 22.92 -7.12
CA ASP A 940 33.52 24.10 -7.91
C ASP A 940 32.00 24.12 -8.16
N GLY A 941 31.28 24.84 -7.31
CA GLY A 941 29.82 24.92 -7.34
C GLY A 941 29.16 23.56 -7.08
N ARG A 942 28.65 22.91 -8.15
CA ARG A 942 28.04 21.57 -8.07
C ARG A 942 28.96 20.45 -8.57
N LYS A 943 30.16 20.78 -9.05
CA LYS A 943 31.13 19.81 -9.54
C LYS A 943 32.13 19.43 -8.46
N LEU A 944 32.54 18.17 -8.50
CA LEU A 944 33.57 17.60 -7.63
C LEU A 944 34.71 17.12 -8.52
N ASP A 945 35.80 17.88 -8.50
CA ASP A 945 36.99 17.62 -9.29
C ASP A 945 38.12 17.11 -8.39
N ILE A 946 39.01 16.31 -8.97
CA ILE A 946 40.21 15.81 -8.31
C ILE A 946 41.37 16.51 -8.99
N LEU A 947 42.14 17.26 -8.21
CA LEU A 947 43.29 17.99 -8.72
C LEU A 947 44.60 17.34 -8.28
N ILE A 948 45.58 17.40 -9.17
CA ILE A 948 46.98 17.08 -8.90
C ILE A 948 47.80 18.37 -8.94
N LYS A 949 48.68 18.56 -7.96
CA LYS A 949 49.55 19.73 -7.86
C LYS A 949 51.00 19.30 -7.60
N HIS A 950 51.90 19.71 -8.48
CA HIS A 950 53.34 19.56 -8.27
C HIS A 950 53.90 20.83 -7.60
N PRO A 951 55.02 20.76 -6.85
CA PRO A 951 55.53 21.87 -6.04
C PRO A 951 55.77 23.19 -6.78
N ARG A 952 56.04 23.13 -8.09
CA ARG A 952 56.34 24.30 -8.95
C ARG A 952 55.24 24.62 -9.97
N HIS A 953 54.11 23.94 -9.91
CA HIS A 953 53.03 24.07 -10.89
C HIS A 953 51.70 24.40 -10.22
N GLU A 954 50.84 25.10 -10.96
CA GLU A 954 49.45 25.29 -10.54
C GLU A 954 48.70 23.95 -10.52
N PRO A 955 47.70 23.79 -9.65
CA PRO A 955 46.81 22.63 -9.65
C PRO A 955 46.16 22.41 -11.02
N ARG A 956 46.10 21.16 -11.46
CA ARG A 956 45.44 20.76 -12.71
C ARG A 956 44.56 19.52 -12.49
N PRO A 957 43.56 19.28 -13.35
CA PRO A 957 42.75 18.06 -13.28
C PRO A 957 43.62 16.80 -13.35
N ILE A 958 43.33 15.82 -12.49
CA ILE A 958 44.08 14.55 -12.41
C ILE A 958 44.08 13.77 -13.73
N GLU A 959 43.10 14.02 -14.60
CA GLU A 959 42.99 13.47 -15.95
C GLU A 959 44.17 13.86 -16.84
N MET A 960 44.84 14.98 -16.53
CA MET A 960 46.04 15.45 -17.21
C MET A 960 47.34 14.86 -16.65
N GLY A 961 47.27 14.07 -15.56
CA GLY A 961 48.42 13.39 -14.97
C GLY A 961 48.90 12.18 -15.79
N SER A 962 50.13 11.74 -15.50
CA SER A 962 50.72 10.52 -16.08
C SER A 962 49.95 9.26 -15.66
N GLY A 963 50.19 8.15 -16.35
CA GLY A 963 49.57 6.86 -15.99
C GLY A 963 49.92 6.43 -14.56
N ALA A 964 51.18 6.62 -14.17
CA ALA A 964 51.66 6.32 -12.83
C ALA A 964 51.08 7.26 -11.75
N GLU A 965 51.03 8.57 -12.03
CA GLU A 965 50.43 9.56 -11.13
C GLU A 965 48.97 9.22 -10.82
N LYS A 966 48.20 8.85 -11.85
CA LYS A 966 46.81 8.44 -11.71
C LYS A 966 46.68 7.17 -10.87
N THR A 967 47.51 6.16 -11.08
CA THR A 967 47.47 4.92 -10.30
C THR A 967 47.78 5.18 -8.83
N ILE A 968 48.82 5.96 -8.55
CA ILE A 968 49.22 6.36 -7.19
C ILE A 968 48.12 7.19 -6.51
N ALA A 969 47.57 8.18 -7.21
CA ALA A 969 46.47 9.00 -6.73
C ALA A 969 45.22 8.17 -6.41
N ALA A 970 44.85 7.22 -7.28
CA ALA A 970 43.68 6.37 -7.08
C ALA A 970 43.82 5.51 -5.82
N MET A 971 45.00 4.92 -5.61
CA MET A 971 45.29 4.14 -4.41
C MET A 971 45.29 5.02 -3.16
N GLY A 972 45.95 6.20 -3.21
CA GLY A 972 45.99 7.14 -2.10
C GLY A 972 44.59 7.61 -1.69
N ILE A 973 43.76 7.98 -2.66
CA ILE A 973 42.35 8.35 -2.42
C ILE A 973 41.58 7.17 -1.83
N ARG A 974 41.68 5.97 -2.42
CA ARG A 974 40.95 4.79 -1.93
C ARG A 974 41.32 4.46 -0.49
N LEU A 975 42.61 4.45 -0.14
CA LEU A 975 43.06 4.18 1.24
C LEU A 975 42.57 5.26 2.22
N ALA A 976 42.56 6.54 1.80
CA ALA A 976 42.01 7.61 2.61
C ALA A 976 40.51 7.40 2.86
N LEU A 977 39.74 7.08 1.82
CA LEU A 977 38.31 6.80 1.93
C LEU A 977 38.02 5.56 2.78
N LEU A 978 38.86 4.52 2.72
CA LEU A 978 38.74 3.34 3.58
C LEU A 978 38.91 3.66 5.07
N SER A 979 39.75 4.64 5.41
CA SER A 979 39.99 5.03 6.79
C SER A 979 38.81 5.75 7.46
N ILE A 980 37.91 6.34 6.65
CA ILE A 980 36.73 7.10 7.09
C ILE A 980 35.41 6.38 6.79
N SER A 981 35.49 5.13 6.33
CA SER A 981 34.35 4.35 5.85
C SER A 981 33.87 3.31 6.86
N ASN A 982 32.56 3.09 6.85
CA ASN A 982 31.88 2.05 7.63
C ASN A 982 31.49 0.82 6.77
N LEU A 983 31.98 0.75 5.52
CA LEU A 983 31.72 -0.41 4.65
C LEU A 983 32.36 -1.69 5.23
N PRO A 984 31.76 -2.88 4.99
CA PRO A 984 32.41 -4.15 5.30
C PRO A 984 33.80 -4.22 4.68
N LYS A 985 34.80 -4.55 5.47
CA LYS A 985 36.19 -4.64 5.02
C LYS A 985 36.83 -5.96 5.41
N GLY A 986 37.48 -6.59 4.43
CA GLY A 986 38.33 -7.74 4.67
C GLY A 986 39.68 -7.33 5.25
N ASN A 987 40.38 -8.25 5.89
CA ASN A 987 41.80 -8.10 6.23
C ASN A 987 42.76 -8.33 5.03
N ILE A 988 42.20 -8.47 3.84
CA ILE A 988 42.90 -8.77 2.59
C ILE A 988 42.74 -7.62 1.59
N PHE A 989 43.81 -7.28 0.87
CA PHE A 989 43.77 -6.35 -0.26
C PHE A 989 44.43 -6.95 -1.50
N ILE A 990 43.72 -7.00 -2.61
CA ILE A 990 44.17 -7.66 -3.84
C ILE A 990 44.49 -6.60 -4.89
N LEU A 991 45.66 -6.70 -5.51
CA LEU A 991 46.11 -5.86 -6.60
C LEU A 991 46.34 -6.75 -7.82
N ASP A 992 45.46 -6.65 -8.82
CA ASP A 992 45.54 -7.44 -10.04
C ASP A 992 46.11 -6.60 -11.20
N GLU A 993 47.36 -6.89 -11.54
CA GLU A 993 48.18 -6.25 -12.57
C GLU A 993 48.33 -4.71 -12.43
N PRO A 994 48.67 -4.19 -11.23
CA PRO A 994 48.68 -2.74 -10.96
C PRO A 994 49.81 -1.97 -11.66
N GLY A 995 50.85 -2.66 -12.12
CA GLY A 995 52.11 -2.06 -12.59
C GLY A 995 52.25 -1.86 -14.09
N THR A 996 51.23 -2.17 -14.91
CA THR A 996 51.33 -2.11 -16.38
C THR A 996 51.58 -0.71 -16.95
N ALA A 997 51.31 0.35 -16.18
CA ALA A 997 51.51 1.74 -16.57
C ALA A 997 52.61 2.47 -15.77
N LEU A 998 53.39 1.75 -14.96
CA LEU A 998 54.45 2.31 -14.13
C LEU A 998 55.79 2.28 -14.88
N ASP A 999 56.48 3.42 -14.92
CA ASP A 999 57.87 3.53 -15.36
C ASP A 999 58.83 3.27 -14.19
N ALA A 1000 60.13 3.16 -14.49
CA ALA A 1000 61.15 2.81 -13.49
C ALA A 1000 61.28 3.83 -12.35
N GLU A 1001 61.01 5.13 -12.60
CA GLU A 1001 61.04 6.18 -11.57
C GLU A 1001 59.83 6.12 -10.64
N ASN A 1002 58.61 5.93 -11.16
CA ASN A 1002 57.41 5.87 -10.32
C ASN A 1002 57.18 4.50 -9.67
N MET A 1003 57.93 3.48 -10.09
CA MET A 1003 57.97 2.18 -9.41
C MET A 1003 58.40 2.29 -7.95
N GLU A 1004 59.33 3.19 -7.61
CA GLU A 1004 59.74 3.39 -6.21
C GLU A 1004 58.58 3.98 -5.37
N GLY A 1005 57.86 4.96 -5.91
CA GLY A 1005 56.64 5.49 -5.30
C GLY A 1005 55.59 4.42 -5.10
N PHE A 1006 55.34 3.59 -6.12
CA PHE A 1006 54.40 2.48 -6.03
C PHE A 1006 54.77 1.47 -4.93
N ILE A 1007 56.06 1.10 -4.81
CA ILE A 1007 56.55 0.22 -3.75
C ILE A 1007 56.28 0.83 -2.37
N ARG A 1008 56.49 2.14 -2.19
CA ARG A 1008 56.16 2.84 -0.95
C ARG A 1008 54.66 2.76 -0.63
N ILE A 1009 53.77 2.85 -1.63
CA ILE A 1009 52.32 2.64 -1.41
C ILE A 1009 52.04 1.21 -0.98
N LEU A 1010 52.63 0.20 -1.63
CA LEU A 1010 52.43 -1.20 -1.23
C LEU A 1010 52.83 -1.44 0.23
N GLN A 1011 53.93 -0.83 0.67
CA GLN A 1011 54.36 -0.88 2.06
C GLN A 1011 53.38 -0.15 3.01
N LEU A 1012 52.74 0.94 2.56
CA LEU A 1012 51.67 1.58 3.31
C LEU A 1012 50.41 0.70 3.37
N ILE A 1013 50.00 0.05 2.26
CA ILE A 1013 48.82 -0.84 2.22
C ILE A 1013 49.00 -1.99 3.22
N LYS A 1014 50.21 -2.53 3.36
CA LYS A 1014 50.56 -3.55 4.37
C LYS A 1014 50.28 -3.11 5.82
N MET A 1015 50.13 -1.81 6.08
CA MET A 1015 49.73 -1.29 7.39
C MET A 1015 48.21 -1.33 7.60
N TYR A 1016 47.41 -1.36 6.53
CA TYR A 1016 45.94 -1.38 6.59
C TYR A 1016 45.36 -2.79 6.50
N PHE A 1017 46.08 -3.72 5.88
CA PHE A 1017 45.63 -5.08 5.61
C PHE A 1017 46.68 -6.09 6.05
N LYS A 1018 46.24 -7.17 6.70
CA LYS A 1018 47.12 -8.28 7.10
C LYS A 1018 47.79 -8.91 5.86
N THR A 1019 47.02 -9.09 4.80
CA THR A 1019 47.47 -9.80 3.59
C THR A 1019 47.23 -8.91 2.37
N VAL A 1020 48.28 -8.56 1.64
CA VAL A 1020 48.20 -7.80 0.39
C VAL A 1020 48.60 -8.72 -0.75
N ILE A 1021 47.64 -9.18 -1.55
CA ILE A 1021 47.95 -10.03 -2.71
C ILE A 1021 48.33 -9.14 -3.90
N LEU A 1022 49.52 -9.35 -4.43
CA LEU A 1022 50.02 -8.72 -5.65
C LEU A 1022 50.08 -9.73 -6.78
N ILE A 1023 49.13 -9.65 -7.71
CA ILE A 1023 49.14 -10.44 -8.95
C ILE A 1023 49.83 -9.61 -10.02
N SER A 1024 50.94 -10.09 -10.56
CA SER A 1024 51.59 -9.41 -11.69
C SER A 1024 52.36 -10.36 -12.62
N HIS A 1025 52.68 -9.88 -13.81
CA HIS A 1025 53.71 -10.46 -14.69
C HIS A 1025 55.00 -9.63 -14.71
N VAL A 1026 55.03 -8.48 -14.03
CA VAL A 1026 56.20 -7.59 -13.96
C VAL A 1026 57.21 -8.20 -12.99
N ASP A 1027 58.36 -8.63 -13.52
CA ASP A 1027 59.38 -9.32 -12.72
C ASP A 1027 60.00 -8.42 -11.65
N SER A 1028 60.12 -7.10 -11.87
CA SER A 1028 60.65 -6.17 -10.87
C SER A 1028 59.77 -6.02 -9.62
N LEU A 1029 58.52 -6.49 -9.66
CA LEU A 1029 57.64 -6.56 -8.49
C LEU A 1029 57.86 -7.84 -7.67
N LYS A 1030 58.66 -8.81 -8.14
CA LYS A 1030 59.00 -10.00 -7.34
C LYS A 1030 59.91 -9.68 -6.17
N ASP A 1031 60.82 -8.73 -6.35
CA ASP A 1031 61.82 -8.36 -5.34
C ASP A 1031 61.23 -7.63 -4.11
N ILE A 1032 59.92 -7.36 -4.12
CA ILE A 1032 59.23 -6.61 -3.06
C ILE A 1032 58.18 -7.42 -2.30
N VAL A 1033 57.89 -8.65 -2.73
CA VAL A 1033 56.92 -9.51 -2.05
C VAL A 1033 57.60 -10.24 -0.90
N ASP A 1034 56.88 -10.39 0.21
CA ASP A 1034 57.34 -11.14 1.39
C ASP A 1034 57.21 -12.66 1.17
N THR A 1035 56.26 -13.08 0.35
CA THR A 1035 56.00 -14.50 0.05
C THR A 1035 55.49 -14.65 -1.39
N GLU A 1036 55.88 -15.71 -2.09
CA GLU A 1036 55.42 -16.00 -3.45
C GLU A 1036 54.54 -17.25 -3.48
N ILE A 1037 53.34 -17.14 -4.06
CA ILE A 1037 52.48 -18.27 -4.42
C ILE A 1037 52.75 -18.62 -5.88
N ILE A 1038 53.10 -19.88 -6.12
CA ILE A 1038 53.43 -20.37 -7.46
C ILE A 1038 52.22 -21.14 -8.02
N ILE A 1039 51.96 -20.93 -9.31
CA ILE A 1039 50.95 -21.70 -10.06
C ILE A 1039 51.68 -22.61 -11.05
N ASP A 1040 51.61 -23.91 -10.77
CA ASP A 1040 52.18 -24.96 -11.60
C ASP A 1040 51.13 -25.58 -12.51
N LYS A 1041 51.58 -26.40 -13.47
CA LYS A 1041 50.69 -27.24 -14.27
C LYS A 1041 50.87 -28.71 -13.90
N GLU A 1042 49.82 -29.32 -13.35
CA GLU A 1042 49.78 -30.75 -13.10
C GLU A 1042 48.77 -31.41 -14.06
N LYS A 1043 49.22 -32.41 -14.84
CA LYS A 1043 48.38 -33.15 -15.80
C LYS A 1043 47.59 -32.23 -16.76
N GLY A 1044 48.16 -31.08 -17.11
CA GLY A 1044 47.55 -30.09 -18.01
C GLY A 1044 46.61 -29.08 -17.35
N PHE A 1045 46.36 -29.21 -16.04
CA PHE A 1045 45.55 -28.29 -15.24
C PHE A 1045 46.41 -27.39 -14.38
N ALA A 1046 45.96 -26.16 -14.10
CA ALA A 1046 46.63 -25.30 -13.14
C ALA A 1046 46.48 -25.88 -11.72
N ARG A 1047 47.54 -25.75 -10.91
CA ARG A 1047 47.55 -26.10 -9.49
C ARG A 1047 48.29 -25.02 -8.69
N VAL A 1048 47.68 -24.57 -7.60
CA VAL A 1048 48.35 -23.67 -6.64
C VAL A 1048 49.25 -24.47 -5.72
N SER A 1049 50.48 -23.99 -5.57
CA SER A 1049 51.48 -24.47 -4.63
C SER A 1049 51.83 -23.32 -3.69
N GLN A 1050 51.27 -23.35 -2.49
CA GLN A 1050 51.60 -22.42 -1.41
C GLN A 1050 52.95 -22.81 -0.82
#